data_AF-A0A0U5J8M6-F1
#
_entry.id   AF-A0A0U5J8M6-F1
#
_cell.length_a   1.000
_cell.length_b   1.000
_cell.length_c   1.000
_cell.angle_alpha   90.00
_cell.angle_beta   90.00
_cell.angle_gamma   90.00
#
_symmetry.space_group_name_H-M   'P 1'
#
loop_
_entity.id
_entity.type
_entity.pdbx_description
1 polymer ?
#
loop_
_entity_poly.entity_id
_entity_poly.type
_entity_poly.pdbx_seq_one_letter_code
_entity_poly.pdbx_strand_id
1 'polypeptide(L)'
;MDRRTILFVIALSLTLFGMNIFFQNQNTQQKQEWLAQQQAKQVLKSKKQAEDIRQRTATLDSLPLAAVYADASQQQRLTSGLLKQDLLLTLAWAEEAPSHIFVSTPQSDQAEEYTLVYQEPGVRAPVLYRLKGSSANLPVGSLPDFGRYELQLVAFNDADFSTQVALGEYIDGHLAILNPEVLHLENGSSGYAALALLKTPQGYLPVGLYDANDKALVRLSAINELAPFLAIAKQQTSQAAGQKGEEKFYVLENAYQQLVFSNRGAALAEVNLPFKTNEDHVSVVREIEFDRDMVKNHPYNAHFPAHSYYTPAESDGKEFTFHEQGFLGGYYPLLRRDLIQAAPRKSVQVKPQYYALNIVSDYPELAELPYEVTHFDEKSITFEAVQNHRRITKTYSFGDSAQESPYTLNLAIQIDGDSRGLWLTSGIPEVEWISGGAAPSLKYRITRNQKSEVEKIDLPKDSATVTSIYPDWICNSNGFLGMIVDPLKEIDAGFRVQTISGLTVPSRLTEIDQEYDMYKAADLPGYMVYLPLKSQGGSMNFRFFAGPFEGDILKEVDAKYSNAETGYNPDYVACQTMHGWFTFISEPFAKFLLVLMKFFHYLTGSWGLSIILLTVSLRLMLYPLNTWSTKSMVRMQQISPEVAALQEKYKKDPKKAQIEIMSLYKERGVNPASGCLPLLIQMPFLIGMFDLLKSSFALRGAPFIPGWIDDLTAPDVLFSWSKPIFFIGTEFHLLPILLGLVMFIQQRFMATGPKDPDLMTDQQRQQRAMGTMMTVVFAVMFYNFPSGLNIYWLSSMLLGILQQWYITKKLKKEPTTAPKPAPKKGRSR
;
A
#
# COMPACT_ATOMS: atom_id res chain seq x y z
N MET A 1 12.20 5.22 -83.65
CA MET A 1 13.22 4.28 -83.15
C MET A 1 13.59 3.34 -84.29
N ASP A 2 14.88 3.13 -84.55
CA ASP A 2 15.37 2.20 -85.57
C ASP A 2 15.03 0.74 -85.16
N ARG A 3 14.77 -0.15 -86.12
CA ARG A 3 14.38 -1.56 -85.88
C ARG A 3 15.39 -2.29 -85.00
N ARG A 4 16.68 -1.96 -85.12
CA ARG A 4 17.78 -2.52 -84.30
C ARG A 4 17.66 -2.11 -82.83
N THR A 5 17.28 -0.87 -82.55
CA THR A 5 17.08 -0.37 -81.19
C THR A 5 15.86 -1.02 -80.53
N ILE A 6 14.77 -1.23 -81.28
CA ILE A 6 13.57 -1.93 -80.79
C ILE A 6 13.90 -3.39 -80.43
N LEU A 7 14.63 -4.10 -81.31
CA LEU A 7 15.09 -5.47 -81.05
C LEU A 7 16.00 -5.57 -79.82
N PHE A 8 16.92 -4.63 -79.66
CA PHE A 8 17.80 -4.58 -78.49
C PHE A 8 17.01 -4.34 -77.19
N VAL A 9 16.05 -3.40 -77.19
CA VAL A 9 15.22 -3.11 -76.02
C VAL A 9 14.33 -4.30 -75.66
N ILE A 10 13.76 -5.01 -76.65
CA ILE A 10 12.96 -6.22 -76.42
C ILE A 10 13.83 -7.35 -75.86
N ALA A 11 15.02 -7.59 -76.43
CA ALA A 11 15.94 -8.62 -75.95
C ALA A 11 16.43 -8.33 -74.53
N LEU A 12 16.80 -7.07 -74.23
CA LEU A 12 17.21 -6.64 -72.90
C LEU A 12 16.05 -6.77 -71.89
N SER A 13 14.83 -6.39 -72.27
CA SER A 13 13.65 -6.52 -71.42
C SER A 13 13.31 -7.98 -71.12
N LEU A 14 13.37 -8.87 -72.12
CA LEU A 14 13.17 -10.30 -71.93
C LEU A 14 14.27 -10.93 -71.05
N THR A 15 15.51 -10.47 -71.18
CA THR A 15 16.64 -10.94 -70.37
C THR A 15 16.47 -10.51 -68.90
N LEU A 16 16.14 -9.24 -68.67
CA LEU A 16 15.87 -8.72 -67.33
C LEU A 16 14.62 -9.36 -66.70
N PHE A 17 13.58 -9.63 -67.49
CA PHE A 17 12.39 -10.35 -67.04
C PHE A 17 12.71 -11.81 -66.67
N GLY A 18 13.52 -12.48 -67.49
CA GLY A 18 14.02 -13.83 -67.20
C GLY A 18 14.88 -13.88 -65.94
N MET A 19 15.78 -12.91 -65.73
CA MET A 19 16.56 -12.78 -64.49
C MET A 19 15.65 -12.54 -63.28
N ASN A 20 14.65 -11.67 -63.39
CA ASN A 20 13.71 -11.41 -62.30
C ASN A 20 12.92 -12.65 -61.91
N ILE A 21 12.40 -13.42 -62.89
CA ILE A 21 11.72 -14.69 -62.64
C ILE A 21 12.67 -15.71 -61.99
N PHE A 22 13.92 -15.79 -62.45
CA PHE A 22 14.92 -16.68 -61.87
C PHE A 22 15.19 -16.36 -60.39
N PHE A 23 15.43 -15.09 -60.06
CA PHE A 23 15.63 -14.65 -58.66
C PHE A 23 14.37 -14.80 -57.80
N GLN A 24 13.18 -14.56 -58.35
CA GLN A 24 11.92 -14.79 -57.63
C GLN A 24 11.72 -16.27 -57.30
N ASN A 25 12.01 -17.18 -58.23
CA ASN A 25 11.94 -18.62 -57.98
C ASN A 25 12.96 -19.07 -56.93
N GLN A 26 14.21 -18.60 -57.01
CA GLN A 26 15.27 -18.87 -56.02
C GLN A 26 14.86 -18.38 -54.62
N ASN A 27 14.39 -17.14 -54.51
CA ASN A 27 13.92 -16.59 -53.23
C ASN A 27 12.72 -17.37 -52.67
N THR A 28 11.82 -17.83 -53.53
CA THR A 28 10.66 -18.63 -53.12
C THR A 28 11.09 -20.00 -52.58
N GLN A 29 12.03 -20.67 -53.24
CA GLN A 29 12.60 -21.95 -52.77
C GLN A 29 13.32 -21.77 -51.43
N GLN A 30 14.20 -20.76 -51.31
CA GLN A 30 14.89 -20.46 -50.04
C GLN A 30 13.92 -20.14 -48.90
N LYS A 31 12.84 -19.40 -49.20
CA LYS A 31 11.78 -19.12 -48.22
C LYS A 31 11.05 -20.39 -47.78
N GLN A 32 10.74 -21.30 -48.71
CA GLN A 32 10.11 -22.58 -48.40
C GLN A 32 11.03 -23.47 -47.55
N GLU A 33 12.31 -23.55 -47.89
CA GLU A 33 13.31 -24.28 -47.09
C GLU A 33 13.46 -23.69 -45.68
N TRP A 34 13.53 -22.35 -45.57
CA TRP A 34 13.59 -21.66 -44.27
C TRP A 34 12.34 -21.94 -43.43
N LEU A 35 11.14 -21.88 -44.02
CA LEU A 35 9.88 -22.20 -43.33
C LEU A 35 9.86 -23.67 -42.88
N ALA A 36 10.27 -24.60 -43.74
CA ALA A 36 10.37 -26.02 -43.40
C ALA A 36 11.36 -26.26 -42.25
N GLN A 37 12.50 -25.57 -42.23
CA GLN A 37 13.46 -25.62 -41.14
C GLN A 37 12.89 -25.05 -39.83
N GLN A 38 12.14 -23.94 -39.89
CA GLN A 38 11.49 -23.38 -38.70
C GLN A 38 10.43 -24.33 -38.15
N GLN A 39 9.61 -24.94 -39.01
CA GLN A 39 8.63 -25.95 -38.63
C GLN A 39 9.31 -27.18 -38.00
N ALA A 40 10.39 -27.69 -38.61
CA ALA A 40 11.15 -28.81 -38.07
C ALA A 40 11.76 -28.48 -36.68
N LYS A 41 12.30 -27.27 -36.50
CA LYS A 41 12.79 -26.80 -35.20
C LYS A 41 11.68 -26.70 -34.15
N GLN A 42 10.50 -26.22 -34.53
CA GLN A 42 9.32 -26.18 -33.64
C GLN A 42 8.85 -27.58 -33.23
N VAL A 43 8.81 -28.53 -34.17
CA VAL A 43 8.47 -29.94 -33.89
C VAL A 43 9.52 -30.58 -32.97
N LEU A 44 10.81 -30.31 -33.19
CA LEU A 44 11.86 -30.84 -32.32
C LEU A 44 11.82 -30.24 -30.92
N LYS A 45 11.54 -28.93 -30.81
CA LYS A 45 11.36 -28.23 -29.54
C LYS A 45 10.16 -28.78 -28.76
N SER A 46 9.02 -28.97 -29.41
CA SER A 46 7.81 -29.54 -28.78
C SER A 46 8.03 -30.99 -28.35
N LYS A 47 8.67 -31.83 -29.17
CA LYS A 47 9.06 -33.20 -28.77
C LYS A 47 9.97 -33.21 -27.54
N LYS A 48 10.98 -32.34 -27.51
CA LYS A 48 11.89 -32.22 -26.36
C LYS A 48 11.15 -31.77 -25.10
N GLN A 49 10.21 -30.83 -25.23
CA GLN A 49 9.37 -30.37 -24.13
C GLN A 49 8.42 -31.46 -23.61
N ALA A 50 7.79 -32.22 -24.51
CA ALA A 50 6.92 -33.33 -24.13
C ALA A 50 7.69 -34.44 -23.39
N GLU A 51 8.91 -34.75 -23.82
CA GLU A 51 9.77 -35.71 -23.14
C GLU A 51 10.23 -35.20 -21.77
N ASP A 52 10.57 -33.92 -21.64
CA ASP A 52 10.90 -33.29 -20.35
C ASP A 52 9.72 -33.37 -19.36
N ILE A 53 8.52 -33.04 -19.83
CA ILE A 53 7.29 -33.16 -19.02
C ILE A 53 7.08 -34.61 -18.58
N ARG A 54 7.24 -35.57 -19.49
CA ARG A 54 7.07 -37.00 -19.19
C ARG A 54 8.07 -37.48 -18.13
N GLN A 55 9.30 -37.01 -18.16
CA GLN A 55 10.34 -37.37 -17.17
C GLN A 55 10.07 -36.76 -15.79
N ARG A 56 9.43 -35.58 -15.73
CA ARG A 56 9.06 -34.89 -14.49
C ARG A 56 7.69 -35.31 -13.92
N THR A 57 6.86 -35.95 -14.74
CA THR A 57 5.56 -36.49 -14.31
C THR A 57 5.77 -37.76 -13.48
N ALA A 58 5.09 -37.84 -12.34
CA ALA A 58 5.16 -39.01 -11.47
C ALA A 58 4.56 -40.25 -12.15
N THR A 59 5.18 -41.41 -11.92
CA THR A 59 4.60 -42.70 -12.31
C THR A 59 3.54 -43.12 -11.30
N LEU A 60 2.51 -43.86 -11.72
CA LEU A 60 1.42 -44.31 -10.84
C LEU A 60 1.93 -45.08 -9.61
N ASP A 61 2.95 -45.93 -9.79
CA ASP A 61 3.55 -46.71 -8.70
C ASP A 61 4.27 -45.85 -7.64
N SER A 62 4.65 -44.62 -7.98
CA SER A 62 5.30 -43.68 -7.06
C SER A 62 4.33 -42.87 -6.22
N LEU A 63 3.04 -42.90 -6.58
CA LEU A 63 1.97 -42.19 -5.89
C LEU A 63 1.31 -43.12 -4.88
N PRO A 64 0.89 -42.61 -3.71
CA PRO A 64 0.29 -43.44 -2.68
C PRO A 64 -1.21 -43.65 -3.00
N LEU A 65 -1.49 -44.39 -4.06
CA LEU A 65 -2.83 -44.65 -4.57
C LEU A 65 -3.33 -46.03 -4.10
N ALA A 66 -4.62 -46.11 -3.82
CA ALA A 66 -5.28 -47.36 -3.45
C ALA A 66 -6.59 -47.54 -4.21
N ALA A 67 -6.93 -48.80 -4.50
CA ALA A 67 -8.20 -49.16 -5.12
C ALA A 67 -9.29 -49.30 -4.03
N VAL A 68 -10.49 -48.80 -4.34
CA VAL A 68 -11.64 -48.77 -3.44
C VAL A 68 -12.70 -49.75 -3.93
N TYR A 69 -13.24 -50.54 -3.00
CA TYR A 69 -14.23 -51.57 -3.25
C TYR A 69 -15.46 -51.43 -2.35
N ALA A 70 -16.59 -51.93 -2.82
CA ALA A 70 -17.85 -51.96 -2.06
C ALA A 70 -17.86 -53.10 -1.02
N ASP A 71 -17.02 -54.12 -1.22
CA ASP A 71 -17.02 -55.35 -0.44
C ASP A 71 -15.59 -55.81 -0.09
N ALA A 72 -15.47 -56.58 0.99
CA ALA A 72 -14.19 -57.13 1.45
C ALA A 72 -13.61 -58.19 0.49
N SER A 73 -14.43 -58.78 -0.39
CA SER A 73 -14.00 -59.76 -1.39
C SER A 73 -13.41 -59.14 -2.66
N GLN A 74 -13.30 -57.80 -2.72
CA GLN A 74 -12.75 -57.02 -3.82
C GLN A 74 -13.44 -57.29 -5.18
N GLN A 75 -14.70 -57.71 -5.18
CA GLN A 75 -15.41 -58.05 -6.41
C GLN A 75 -16.00 -56.82 -7.10
N GLN A 76 -16.48 -55.84 -6.32
CA GLN A 76 -17.08 -54.63 -6.84
C GLN A 76 -16.18 -53.42 -6.59
N ARG A 77 -15.40 -53.03 -7.61
CA ARG A 77 -14.58 -51.81 -7.57
C ARG A 77 -15.45 -50.57 -7.73
N LEU A 78 -15.17 -49.55 -6.93
CA LEU A 78 -15.90 -48.28 -6.90
C LEU A 78 -15.10 -47.14 -7.52
N THR A 79 -13.86 -46.93 -7.06
CA THR A 79 -12.98 -45.87 -7.56
C THR A 79 -11.53 -46.13 -7.15
N SER A 80 -10.67 -45.12 -7.32
CA SER A 80 -9.34 -45.04 -6.73
C SER A 80 -9.26 -43.83 -5.80
N GLY A 81 -8.35 -43.86 -4.84
CA GLY A 81 -8.12 -42.72 -3.94
C GLY A 81 -6.67 -42.60 -3.53
N LEU A 82 -6.33 -41.43 -3.00
CA LEU A 82 -5.05 -41.18 -2.38
C LEU A 82 -5.08 -41.72 -0.94
N LEU A 83 -4.29 -42.74 -0.66
CA LEU A 83 -4.16 -43.34 0.66
C LEU A 83 -2.93 -42.77 1.36
N LYS A 84 -3.11 -42.13 2.52
CA LYS A 84 -1.98 -41.65 3.32
C LYS A 84 -2.23 -41.90 4.80
N GLN A 85 -1.29 -42.61 5.43
CA GLN A 85 -1.48 -43.17 6.77
C GLN A 85 -2.77 -44.00 6.80
N ASP A 86 -3.74 -43.61 7.63
CA ASP A 86 -4.99 -44.33 7.84
C ASP A 86 -6.19 -43.61 7.16
N LEU A 87 -5.92 -42.70 6.22
CA LEU A 87 -6.96 -41.93 5.54
C LEU A 87 -6.89 -42.09 4.03
N LEU A 88 -8.07 -42.14 3.41
CA LEU A 88 -8.25 -42.17 1.98
C LEU A 88 -8.99 -40.90 1.53
N LEU A 89 -8.34 -40.10 0.68
CA LEU A 89 -8.94 -38.94 0.01
C LEU A 89 -9.27 -39.31 -1.44
N THR A 90 -10.51 -39.11 -1.86
CA THR A 90 -10.96 -39.33 -3.25
C THR A 90 -11.99 -38.29 -3.66
N LEU A 91 -12.47 -38.37 -4.90
CA LEU A 91 -13.57 -37.57 -5.43
C LEU A 91 -14.83 -38.44 -5.52
N ALA A 92 -15.98 -37.89 -5.17
CA ALA A 92 -17.25 -38.60 -5.18
C ALA A 92 -17.63 -39.05 -6.60
N TRP A 93 -18.02 -40.32 -6.76
CA TRP A 93 -18.50 -40.88 -8.03
C TRP A 93 -20.04 -40.91 -8.13
N ALA A 94 -20.73 -40.49 -7.06
CA ALA A 94 -22.19 -40.39 -6.94
C ALA A 94 -22.57 -39.22 -6.02
N GLU A 95 -23.86 -38.83 -5.98
CA GLU A 95 -24.32 -37.74 -5.11
C GLU A 95 -24.11 -38.04 -3.61
N GLU A 96 -24.25 -39.30 -3.20
CA GLU A 96 -24.01 -39.77 -1.83
C GLU A 96 -22.95 -40.88 -1.83
N ALA A 97 -21.92 -40.72 -0.99
CA ALA A 97 -20.86 -41.69 -0.87
C ALA A 97 -21.23 -42.78 0.17
N PRO A 98 -20.83 -44.06 -0.02
CA PRO A 98 -21.10 -45.13 0.95
C PRO A 98 -20.55 -44.81 2.34
N SER A 99 -21.26 -45.20 3.41
CA SER A 99 -20.77 -44.98 4.78
C SER A 99 -19.56 -45.86 5.14
N HIS A 100 -19.40 -46.99 4.46
CA HIS A 100 -18.28 -47.92 4.60
C HIS A 100 -17.76 -48.33 3.23
N ILE A 101 -16.45 -48.42 3.09
CA ILE A 101 -15.75 -48.91 1.91
C ILE A 101 -14.63 -49.87 2.32
N PHE A 102 -14.15 -50.66 1.37
CA PHE A 102 -13.01 -51.54 1.56
C PHE A 102 -11.85 -51.09 0.68
N VAL A 103 -10.68 -50.86 1.28
CA VAL A 103 -9.49 -50.35 0.58
C VAL A 103 -8.45 -51.47 0.50
N SER A 104 -7.96 -51.74 -0.71
CA SER A 104 -6.85 -52.67 -0.91
C SER A 104 -5.55 -51.90 -1.09
N THR A 105 -4.55 -52.22 -0.27
CA THR A 105 -3.19 -51.69 -0.43
C THR A 105 -2.33 -52.70 -1.17
N PRO A 106 -1.29 -52.27 -1.90
CA PRO A 106 -0.35 -53.20 -2.54
C PRO A 106 0.43 -54.09 -1.55
N GLN A 107 0.33 -53.81 -0.25
CA GLN A 107 1.13 -54.43 0.82
C GLN A 107 0.33 -55.45 1.65
N SER A 108 -1.00 -55.50 1.49
CA SER A 108 -1.90 -56.40 2.22
C SER A 108 -2.86 -57.10 1.26
N ASP A 109 -2.94 -58.43 1.33
CA ASP A 109 -3.90 -59.24 0.57
C ASP A 109 -5.35 -59.12 1.10
N GLN A 110 -5.55 -58.53 2.28
CA GLN A 110 -6.87 -58.31 2.87
C GLN A 110 -7.28 -56.84 2.76
N ALA A 111 -8.48 -56.59 2.24
CA ALA A 111 -9.04 -55.25 2.17
C ALA A 111 -9.48 -54.78 3.56
N GLU A 112 -9.08 -53.57 3.94
CA GLU A 112 -9.39 -52.98 5.23
C GLU A 112 -10.65 -52.13 5.16
N GLU A 113 -11.44 -52.12 6.24
CA GLU A 113 -12.70 -51.36 6.31
C GLU A 113 -12.43 -49.90 6.70
N TYR A 114 -12.87 -48.97 5.85
CA TYR A 114 -12.79 -47.53 6.08
C TYR A 114 -14.19 -46.94 6.24
N THR A 115 -14.33 -45.99 7.16
CA THR A 115 -15.58 -45.29 7.47
C THR A 115 -15.55 -43.87 6.93
N LEU A 116 -16.68 -43.40 6.40
CA LEU A 116 -16.83 -42.02 5.91
C LEU A 116 -16.67 -41.01 7.06
N VAL A 117 -15.83 -40.00 6.86
CA VAL A 117 -15.56 -38.94 7.85
C VAL A 117 -16.02 -37.58 7.35
N TYR A 118 -15.87 -37.33 6.05
CA TYR A 118 -16.28 -36.08 5.42
C TYR A 118 -16.72 -36.33 3.98
N GLN A 119 -17.79 -35.68 3.58
CA GLN A 119 -18.26 -35.61 2.21
C GLN A 119 -18.85 -34.23 1.97
N GLU A 120 -18.43 -33.59 0.89
CA GLU A 120 -19.11 -32.43 0.33
C GLU A 120 -20.23 -32.90 -0.65
N PRO A 121 -21.39 -32.24 -0.69
CA PRO A 121 -22.49 -32.63 -1.58
C PRO A 121 -22.11 -32.49 -3.06
N GLY A 122 -22.43 -33.51 -3.86
CA GLY A 122 -22.31 -33.47 -5.32
C GLY A 122 -21.31 -34.46 -5.90
N VAL A 123 -21.45 -34.72 -7.20
CA VAL A 123 -20.54 -35.58 -7.95
C VAL A 123 -19.20 -34.84 -8.11
N ARG A 124 -18.09 -35.58 -7.98
CA ARG A 124 -16.71 -35.08 -7.98
C ARG A 124 -16.37 -34.09 -6.86
N ALA A 125 -17.15 -34.11 -5.78
CA ALA A 125 -16.83 -33.40 -4.55
C ALA A 125 -15.80 -34.21 -3.72
N PRO A 126 -14.97 -33.58 -2.88
CA PRO A 126 -14.00 -34.28 -2.05
C PRO A 126 -14.68 -35.19 -1.01
N VAL A 127 -14.19 -36.41 -0.89
CA VAL A 127 -14.64 -37.40 0.09
C VAL A 127 -13.44 -37.93 0.87
N LEU A 128 -13.56 -37.94 2.19
CA LEU A 128 -12.54 -38.44 3.09
C LEU A 128 -13.07 -39.62 3.91
N TYR A 129 -12.33 -40.71 3.84
CA TYR A 129 -12.54 -41.89 4.66
C TYR A 129 -11.38 -42.12 5.62
N ARG A 130 -11.66 -42.79 6.74
CA ARG A 130 -10.66 -43.15 7.75
C ARG A 130 -10.76 -44.63 8.09
N LEU A 131 -9.62 -45.28 8.29
CA LEU A 131 -9.54 -46.66 8.77
C LEU A 131 -10.28 -46.79 10.11
N LYS A 132 -11.08 -47.84 10.22
CA LYS A 132 -11.86 -48.12 11.41
C LYS A 132 -10.96 -48.24 12.65
N GLY A 133 -11.19 -47.35 13.64
CA GLY A 133 -10.43 -47.32 14.89
C GLY A 133 -9.22 -46.39 14.92
N SER A 134 -8.88 -45.72 13.80
CA SER A 134 -7.83 -44.70 13.77
C SER A 134 -8.37 -43.33 14.19
N SER A 135 -7.48 -42.49 14.75
CA SER A 135 -7.72 -41.07 15.04
C SER A 135 -6.80 -40.14 14.25
N ALA A 136 -6.19 -40.63 13.16
CA ALA A 136 -5.28 -39.85 12.34
C ALA A 136 -6.00 -38.72 11.59
N ASN A 137 -5.22 -37.69 11.27
CA ASN A 137 -5.59 -36.59 10.38
C ASN A 137 -4.80 -36.69 9.07
N LEU A 138 -5.39 -36.26 7.96
CA LEU A 138 -4.75 -36.31 6.64
C LEU A 138 -3.57 -35.35 6.61
N PRO A 139 -2.32 -35.83 6.42
CA PRO A 139 -1.19 -34.94 6.27
C PRO A 139 -1.29 -34.23 4.92
N VAL A 140 -1.37 -32.90 4.93
CA VAL A 140 -1.42 -32.06 3.73
C VAL A 140 -0.12 -31.28 3.57
N GLY A 141 0.29 -31.07 2.32
CA GLY A 141 1.45 -30.22 2.02
C GLY A 141 1.12 -28.74 2.23
N SER A 142 2.13 -27.96 2.61
CA SER A 142 2.05 -26.50 2.54
C SER A 142 2.28 -26.05 1.10
N LEU A 143 1.48 -25.12 0.61
CA LEU A 143 1.68 -24.47 -0.68
C LEU A 143 1.58 -22.95 -0.48
N PRO A 144 2.73 -22.27 -0.33
CA PRO A 144 2.78 -20.83 -0.17
C PRO A 144 2.08 -20.04 -1.29
N ASP A 145 1.76 -18.79 -1.00
CA ASP A 145 1.10 -17.89 -1.94
C ASP A 145 2.03 -17.46 -3.08
N PHE A 146 3.30 -17.20 -2.77
CA PHE A 146 4.36 -16.87 -3.72
C PHE A 146 5.36 -18.02 -3.89
N GLY A 147 5.99 -18.11 -5.06
CA GLY A 147 6.98 -19.12 -5.42
C GLY A 147 6.52 -20.05 -6.53
N ARG A 148 7.46 -20.87 -7.00
CA ARG A 148 7.25 -21.84 -8.08
C ARG A 148 7.29 -23.28 -7.57
N TYR A 149 6.21 -24.02 -7.80
CA TYR A 149 6.04 -25.38 -7.32
C TYR A 149 5.54 -26.31 -8.42
N GLU A 150 6.13 -27.49 -8.52
CA GLU A 150 5.65 -28.55 -9.42
C GLU A 150 4.61 -29.40 -8.70
N LEU A 151 3.42 -29.53 -9.31
CA LEU A 151 2.31 -30.31 -8.78
C LEU A 151 2.01 -31.50 -9.70
N GLN A 152 1.69 -32.65 -9.11
CA GLN A 152 1.17 -33.80 -9.85
C GLN A 152 -0.36 -33.80 -9.72
N LEU A 153 -1.05 -33.60 -10.83
CA LEU A 153 -2.51 -33.59 -10.90
C LEU A 153 -3.00 -34.99 -11.21
N VAL A 154 -3.68 -35.62 -10.24
CA VAL A 154 -4.17 -36.99 -10.32
C VAL A 154 -5.68 -36.96 -10.55
N ALA A 155 -6.11 -37.41 -11.73
CA ALA A 155 -7.52 -37.56 -12.07
C ALA A 155 -7.94 -39.03 -11.96
N PHE A 156 -9.11 -39.26 -11.36
CA PHE A 156 -9.75 -40.56 -11.27
C PHE A 156 -10.88 -40.64 -12.29
N ASN A 157 -10.86 -41.67 -13.13
CA ASN A 157 -11.94 -41.92 -14.08
C ASN A 157 -12.86 -43.01 -13.52
N ASP A 158 -14.11 -42.65 -13.23
CA ASP A 158 -15.09 -43.57 -12.64
C ASP A 158 -15.65 -44.59 -13.65
N ALA A 159 -15.54 -44.32 -14.96
CA ALA A 159 -16.10 -45.20 -15.99
C ALA A 159 -15.24 -46.44 -16.26
N ASP A 160 -13.92 -46.30 -16.23
CA ASP A 160 -12.95 -47.38 -16.51
C ASP A 160 -12.00 -47.66 -15.33
N PHE A 161 -12.19 -46.96 -14.20
CA PHE A 161 -11.35 -47.03 -13.00
C PHE A 161 -9.87 -46.73 -13.24
N SER A 162 -9.56 -46.05 -14.35
CA SER A 162 -8.20 -45.63 -14.68
C SER A 162 -7.79 -44.38 -13.88
N THR A 163 -6.50 -44.22 -13.67
CA THR A 163 -5.93 -43.04 -13.03
C THR A 163 -4.93 -42.39 -13.97
N GLN A 164 -5.09 -41.08 -14.15
CA GLN A 164 -4.26 -40.28 -15.04
C GLN A 164 -3.49 -39.24 -14.22
N VAL A 165 -2.26 -38.96 -14.62
CA VAL A 165 -1.39 -37.98 -13.95
C VAL A 165 -0.91 -36.97 -14.97
N ALA A 166 -1.13 -35.69 -14.66
CA ALA A 166 -0.60 -34.57 -15.42
C ALA A 166 0.33 -33.72 -14.54
N LEU A 167 1.30 -33.06 -15.19
CA LEU A 167 2.21 -32.14 -14.53
C LEU A 167 1.60 -30.74 -14.54
N GLY A 168 1.40 -30.20 -13.35
CA GLY A 168 1.03 -28.82 -13.10
C GLY A 168 2.23 -28.00 -12.64
N GLU A 169 2.24 -26.74 -13.02
CA GLU A 169 3.17 -25.73 -12.55
C GLU A 169 2.38 -24.65 -11.82
N TYR A 170 2.60 -24.54 -10.52
CA TYR A 170 2.01 -23.51 -9.67
C TYR A 170 3.02 -22.36 -9.50
N ILE A 171 2.66 -21.16 -9.93
CA ILE A 171 3.50 -19.95 -9.85
C ILE A 171 2.65 -18.85 -9.22
N ASP A 172 3.03 -18.41 -8.03
CA ASP A 172 2.45 -17.26 -7.33
C ASP A 172 0.90 -17.23 -7.28
N GLY A 173 0.29 -18.36 -6.92
CA GLY A 173 -1.16 -18.49 -6.86
C GLY A 173 -1.83 -19.03 -8.11
N HIS A 174 -1.12 -19.14 -9.24
CA HIS A 174 -1.66 -19.64 -10.50
C HIS A 174 -1.21 -21.06 -10.80
N LEU A 175 -2.14 -21.93 -11.18
CA LEU A 175 -1.83 -23.27 -11.67
C LEU A 175 -1.95 -23.33 -13.20
N ALA A 176 -0.85 -23.66 -13.88
CA ALA A 176 -0.83 -23.98 -15.30
C ALA A 176 -0.59 -25.48 -15.50
N ILE A 177 -1.41 -26.14 -16.32
CA ILE A 177 -1.22 -27.56 -16.65
C ILE A 177 -0.34 -27.65 -17.89
N LEU A 178 0.80 -28.35 -17.78
CA LEU A 178 1.78 -28.45 -18.87
C LEU A 178 1.37 -29.46 -19.95
N ASN A 179 0.55 -30.46 -19.60
CA ASN A 179 0.02 -31.49 -20.49
C ASN A 179 -1.50 -31.72 -20.27
N PRO A 180 -2.36 -30.74 -20.58
CA PRO A 180 -3.79 -30.80 -20.29
C PRO A 180 -4.52 -31.90 -21.06
N GLU A 181 -4.00 -32.34 -22.20
CA GLU A 181 -4.59 -33.42 -23.03
C GLU A 181 -4.71 -34.75 -22.28
N VAL A 182 -3.88 -34.97 -21.26
CA VAL A 182 -3.83 -36.23 -20.50
C VAL A 182 -5.02 -36.37 -19.54
N LEU A 183 -5.59 -35.28 -19.05
CA LEU A 183 -6.63 -35.33 -18.01
C LEU A 183 -8.05 -35.59 -18.55
N HIS A 184 -8.22 -35.73 -19.87
CA HIS A 184 -9.51 -35.98 -20.55
C HIS A 184 -10.71 -35.28 -19.88
N LEU A 185 -10.57 -33.98 -19.62
CA LEU A 185 -11.57 -33.18 -18.92
C LEU A 185 -12.78 -33.01 -19.84
N GLU A 186 -13.86 -33.74 -19.58
CA GLU A 186 -15.13 -33.53 -20.29
C GLU A 186 -15.60 -32.08 -20.05
N ASN A 187 -15.74 -31.31 -21.12
CA ASN A 187 -16.24 -29.94 -21.04
C ASN A 187 -17.66 -29.94 -20.44
N GLY A 188 -17.83 -29.32 -19.27
CA GLY A 188 -19.13 -29.14 -18.62
C GLY A 188 -19.45 -30.09 -17.47
N SER A 189 -18.51 -30.93 -17.00
CA SER A 189 -18.69 -31.67 -15.74
C SER A 189 -18.65 -30.72 -14.54
N SER A 190 -19.70 -30.70 -13.72
CA SER A 190 -19.70 -30.00 -12.42
C SER A 190 -18.79 -30.72 -11.42
N GLY A 191 -17.97 -29.97 -10.68
CA GLY A 191 -17.10 -30.50 -9.61
C GLY A 191 -15.60 -30.47 -9.94
N TYR A 192 -14.78 -31.05 -9.05
CA TYR A 192 -13.32 -31.04 -9.17
C TYR A 192 -12.81 -32.08 -10.16
N ALA A 193 -11.78 -31.73 -10.90
CA ALA A 193 -11.23 -32.56 -11.97
C ALA A 193 -10.05 -33.45 -11.54
N ALA A 194 -9.24 -33.00 -10.58
CA ALA A 194 -8.05 -33.74 -10.14
C ALA A 194 -7.62 -33.36 -8.72
N LEU A 195 -6.96 -34.29 -8.04
CA LEU A 195 -6.20 -34.02 -6.81
C LEU A 195 -4.81 -33.48 -7.17
N ALA A 196 -4.39 -32.37 -6.55
CA ALA A 196 -3.05 -31.83 -6.70
C ALA A 196 -2.14 -32.32 -5.58
N LEU A 197 -1.02 -32.95 -5.96
CA LEU A 197 -0.02 -33.47 -5.04
C LEU A 197 1.31 -32.73 -5.18
N LEU A 198 1.90 -32.35 -4.06
CA LEU A 198 3.24 -31.76 -3.99
C LEU A 198 4.24 -32.83 -3.57
N LYS A 199 5.39 -32.89 -4.25
CA LYS A 199 6.48 -33.79 -3.90
C LYS A 199 7.25 -33.23 -2.71
N THR A 200 7.33 -33.98 -1.62
CA THR A 200 8.10 -33.61 -0.41
C THR A 200 9.14 -34.69 -0.09
N PRO A 201 10.10 -34.45 0.83
CA PRO A 201 11.01 -35.49 1.30
C PRO A 201 10.31 -36.71 1.93
N GLN A 202 9.06 -36.53 2.42
CA GLN A 202 8.21 -37.58 2.99
C GLN A 202 7.29 -38.25 1.95
N GLY A 203 7.56 -38.03 0.65
CA GLY A 203 6.76 -38.49 -0.48
C GLY A 203 5.75 -37.45 -0.96
N TYR A 204 4.77 -37.88 -1.75
CA TYR A 204 3.72 -37.00 -2.25
C TYR A 204 2.69 -36.70 -1.16
N LEU A 205 2.37 -35.42 -0.98
CA LEU A 205 1.32 -34.93 -0.08
C LEU A 205 0.27 -34.16 -0.88
N PRO A 206 -1.02 -34.31 -0.56
CA PRO A 206 -2.06 -33.52 -1.21
C PRO A 206 -2.04 -32.07 -0.74
N VAL A 207 -2.24 -31.13 -1.66
CA VAL A 207 -2.25 -29.68 -1.39
C VAL A 207 -3.57 -29.01 -1.81
N GLY A 208 -4.28 -29.56 -2.79
CA GLY A 208 -5.49 -28.94 -3.31
C GLY A 208 -6.24 -29.82 -4.31
N LEU A 209 -7.33 -29.26 -4.84
CA LEU A 209 -8.21 -29.80 -5.87
C LEU A 209 -8.18 -28.86 -7.07
N TYR A 210 -8.06 -29.41 -8.27
CA TYR A 210 -8.14 -28.63 -9.50
C TYR A 210 -9.60 -28.49 -9.94
N ASP A 211 -10.09 -27.25 -10.04
CA ASP A 211 -11.39 -26.94 -10.63
C ASP A 211 -11.21 -26.67 -12.14
N ALA A 212 -11.85 -27.48 -12.98
CA ALA A 212 -11.76 -27.35 -14.43
C ALA A 212 -12.56 -26.16 -14.99
N ASN A 213 -13.61 -25.71 -14.30
CA ASN A 213 -14.44 -24.58 -14.73
C ASN A 213 -13.71 -23.26 -14.53
N ASP A 214 -13.16 -23.06 -13.33
CA ASP A 214 -12.42 -21.85 -12.98
C ASP A 214 -10.93 -21.93 -13.35
N LYS A 215 -10.47 -23.11 -13.79
CA LYS A 215 -9.06 -23.42 -14.08
C LYS A 215 -8.14 -23.05 -12.91
N ALA A 216 -8.63 -23.23 -11.70
CA ALA A 216 -7.99 -22.78 -10.47
C ALA A 216 -7.66 -23.95 -9.55
N LEU A 217 -6.68 -23.75 -8.69
CA LEU A 217 -6.37 -24.70 -7.61
C LEU A 217 -7.09 -24.25 -6.33
N VAL A 218 -8.02 -25.06 -5.84
CA VAL A 218 -8.65 -24.88 -4.53
C VAL A 218 -7.83 -25.64 -3.50
N ARG A 219 -7.18 -24.93 -2.56
CA ARG A 219 -6.38 -25.58 -1.52
C ARG A 219 -7.27 -26.40 -0.59
N LEU A 220 -6.80 -27.57 -0.15
CA LEU A 220 -7.56 -28.39 0.82
C LEU A 220 -7.79 -27.65 2.14
N SER A 221 -6.82 -26.83 2.57
CA SER A 221 -6.93 -26.01 3.77
C SER A 221 -7.96 -24.88 3.66
N ALA A 222 -8.37 -24.49 2.45
CA ALA A 222 -9.40 -23.46 2.25
C ALA A 222 -10.82 -24.02 2.33
N ILE A 223 -10.99 -25.34 2.35
CA ILE A 223 -12.28 -26.01 2.47
C ILE A 223 -12.61 -26.11 3.97
N ASN A 224 -13.40 -25.14 4.47
CA ASN A 224 -13.67 -24.95 5.90
C ASN A 224 -14.14 -26.22 6.62
N GLU A 225 -14.99 -27.03 5.99
CA GLU A 225 -15.54 -28.24 6.60
C GLU A 225 -14.55 -29.42 6.61
N LEU A 226 -13.54 -29.40 5.72
CA LEU A 226 -12.48 -30.41 5.68
C LEU A 226 -11.34 -30.08 6.65
N ALA A 227 -11.12 -28.80 6.95
CA ALA A 227 -10.01 -28.29 7.76
C ALA A 227 -9.78 -29.02 9.11
N PRO A 228 -10.81 -29.41 9.89
CA PRO A 228 -10.63 -30.14 11.16
C PRO A 228 -9.93 -31.49 11.02
N PHE A 229 -9.96 -32.09 9.83
CA PHE A 229 -9.38 -33.41 9.54
C PHE A 229 -7.99 -33.34 8.92
N LEU A 230 -7.44 -32.14 8.74
CA LEU A 230 -6.14 -31.92 8.10
C LEU A 230 -5.04 -31.74 9.14
N ALA A 231 -3.85 -32.24 8.82
CA ALA A 231 -2.61 -31.97 9.54
C ALA A 231 -1.62 -31.32 8.56
N ILE A 232 -1.44 -30.00 8.66
CA ILE A 232 -0.48 -29.30 7.79
C ILE A 232 0.93 -29.75 8.19
N ALA A 233 1.61 -30.45 7.28
CA ALA A 233 2.98 -30.87 7.51
C ALA A 233 3.87 -29.62 7.56
N LYS A 234 4.58 -29.41 8.68
CA LYS A 234 5.72 -28.48 8.71
C LYS A 234 6.77 -29.04 7.78
N GLN A 235 6.82 -28.54 6.56
CA GLN A 235 7.80 -28.99 5.59
C GLN A 235 9.17 -28.48 6.05
N GLN A 236 10.11 -29.41 6.24
CA GLN A 236 11.51 -29.10 5.97
C GLN A 236 11.67 -29.38 4.49
N THR A 237 11.24 -28.45 3.63
CA THR A 237 11.60 -28.58 2.22
C THR A 237 13.13 -28.56 2.15
N SER A 238 13.70 -29.72 1.83
CA SER A 238 14.86 -29.71 0.96
C SER A 238 14.37 -28.96 -0.27
N GLN A 239 14.89 -27.76 -0.51
CA GLN A 239 14.67 -27.06 -1.76
C GLN A 239 14.57 -28.09 -2.88
N ALA A 240 13.59 -27.95 -3.78
CA ALA A 240 13.86 -28.30 -5.16
C ALA A 240 15.11 -27.47 -5.51
N ALA A 241 16.28 -28.12 -5.38
CA ALA A 241 17.57 -27.48 -5.44
C ALA A 241 17.64 -26.67 -6.73
N GLY A 242 17.70 -25.34 -6.58
CA GLY A 242 17.96 -24.37 -7.63
C GLY A 242 17.44 -24.73 -9.01
N GLN A 243 16.20 -24.34 -9.33
CA GLN A 243 15.96 -23.95 -10.70
C GLN A 243 16.88 -22.74 -10.99
N LYS A 244 17.84 -22.95 -11.90
CA LYS A 244 18.80 -21.92 -12.33
C LYS A 244 18.02 -20.65 -12.72
N GLY A 245 18.14 -19.60 -11.92
CA GLY A 245 17.54 -18.29 -12.19
C GLY A 245 16.34 -17.88 -11.33
N GLU A 246 15.94 -18.63 -10.31
CA GLU A 246 14.93 -18.14 -9.35
C GLU A 246 15.52 -17.08 -8.40
N GLU A 247 14.70 -16.09 -8.05
CA GLU A 247 15.05 -15.02 -7.12
C GLU A 247 14.97 -15.51 -5.68
N LYS A 248 15.98 -15.16 -4.87
CA LYS A 248 16.11 -15.58 -3.47
C LYS A 248 16.10 -14.37 -2.56
N PHE A 249 15.39 -14.49 -1.43
CA PHE A 249 15.24 -13.41 -0.45
C PHE A 249 15.98 -13.73 0.85
N TYR A 250 16.65 -12.73 1.43
CA TYR A 250 17.43 -12.83 2.67
C TYR A 250 16.97 -11.75 3.63
N VAL A 251 16.81 -12.09 4.91
CA VAL A 251 16.28 -11.18 5.92
C VAL A 251 17.36 -10.76 6.90
N LEU A 252 17.55 -9.45 7.01
CA LEU A 252 18.31 -8.83 8.09
C LEU A 252 17.35 -8.01 8.94
N GLU A 253 17.32 -8.24 10.24
CA GLU A 253 16.37 -7.57 11.13
C GLU A 253 17.02 -7.08 12.42
N ASN A 254 16.48 -5.99 12.96
CA ASN A 254 16.80 -5.49 14.28
C ASN A 254 15.51 -5.02 14.98
N ALA A 255 15.63 -4.40 16.14
CA ALA A 255 14.47 -3.94 16.93
C ALA A 255 13.61 -2.87 16.23
N TYR A 256 14.09 -2.24 15.16
CA TYR A 256 13.40 -1.14 14.48
C TYR A 256 12.79 -1.53 13.14
N GLN A 257 13.35 -2.53 12.45
CA GLN A 257 12.95 -2.85 11.08
C GLN A 257 13.41 -4.26 10.68
N GLN A 258 12.63 -4.87 9.78
CA GLN A 258 13.00 -6.06 9.05
C GLN A 258 13.25 -5.68 7.58
N LEU A 259 14.43 -6.03 7.07
CA LEU A 259 14.90 -5.69 5.73
C LEU A 259 15.03 -6.95 4.89
N VAL A 260 14.37 -6.97 3.73
CA VAL A 260 14.32 -8.15 2.85
C VAL A 260 15.11 -7.86 1.58
N PHE A 261 16.24 -8.56 1.41
CA PHE A 261 17.15 -8.41 0.28
C PHE A 261 16.91 -9.48 -0.77
N SER A 262 16.84 -9.06 -2.03
CA SER A 262 16.87 -9.96 -3.18
C SER A 262 18.31 -10.19 -3.66
N ASN A 263 18.64 -11.43 -4.05
CA ASN A 263 19.88 -11.71 -4.77
C ASN A 263 19.92 -11.11 -6.17
N ARG A 264 18.78 -10.68 -6.73
CA ARG A 264 18.70 -9.94 -7.99
C ARG A 264 19.03 -8.48 -7.73
N GLY A 265 20.13 -8.01 -8.33
CA GLY A 265 20.62 -6.66 -8.11
C GLY A 265 21.26 -6.45 -6.74
N ALA A 266 21.27 -7.46 -5.85
CA ALA A 266 21.63 -7.30 -4.43
C ALA A 266 20.92 -6.08 -3.85
N ALA A 267 19.59 -6.10 -3.88
CA ALA A 267 18.74 -4.93 -3.68
C ALA A 267 17.68 -5.19 -2.62
N LEU A 268 17.17 -4.12 -2.02
CA LEU A 268 16.19 -4.18 -0.95
C LEU A 268 14.78 -4.22 -1.55
N ALA A 269 14.14 -5.38 -1.47
CA ALA A 269 12.82 -5.65 -2.04
C ALA A 269 11.69 -5.25 -1.08
N GLU A 270 11.88 -5.43 0.23
CA GLU A 270 10.90 -5.04 1.25
C GLU A 270 11.58 -4.35 2.43
N VAL A 271 10.86 -3.39 3.04
CA VAL A 271 11.20 -2.77 4.32
C VAL A 271 9.96 -2.84 5.19
N ASN A 272 10.03 -3.63 6.24
CA ASN A 272 8.90 -3.94 7.11
C ASN A 272 9.16 -3.31 8.48
N LEU A 273 8.30 -2.36 8.86
CA LEU A 273 8.41 -1.64 10.13
C LEU A 273 7.48 -2.28 11.16
N PRO A 274 8.00 -2.83 12.28
CA PRO A 274 7.16 -3.50 13.27
C PRO A 274 6.16 -2.51 13.85
N PHE A 275 4.96 -2.98 14.19
CA PHE A 275 3.97 -2.16 14.88
C PHE A 275 4.29 -2.04 16.37
N LYS A 276 3.99 -0.88 16.94
CA LYS A 276 4.01 -0.64 18.37
C LYS A 276 2.99 -1.53 19.06
N THR A 277 3.44 -2.31 20.04
CA THR A 277 2.58 -3.15 20.87
C THR A 277 2.71 -2.79 22.35
N ASN A 278 1.96 -3.47 23.22
CA ASN A 278 2.13 -3.32 24.67
C ASN A 278 3.43 -3.96 25.17
N GLU A 279 4.05 -4.85 24.37
CA GLU A 279 5.28 -5.57 24.71
C GLU A 279 6.50 -4.94 24.03
N ASP A 280 6.33 -4.46 22.80
CA ASP A 280 7.35 -3.72 22.04
C ASP A 280 7.12 -2.21 22.15
N HIS A 281 7.95 -1.57 22.97
CA HIS A 281 7.97 -0.13 23.16
C HIS A 281 8.97 0.61 22.24
N VAL A 282 9.77 -0.13 21.47
CA VAL A 282 10.80 0.44 20.57
C VAL A 282 10.14 0.97 19.31
N SER A 283 9.16 0.25 18.77
CA SER A 283 8.40 0.76 17.63
C SER A 283 7.52 1.96 18.00
N VAL A 284 7.49 2.93 17.09
CA VAL A 284 6.57 4.09 17.14
C VAL A 284 5.47 3.99 16.08
N VAL A 285 5.54 3.01 15.17
CA VAL A 285 4.59 2.84 14.07
C VAL A 285 3.32 2.18 14.59
N ARG A 286 2.17 2.83 14.40
CA ARG A 286 0.87 2.28 14.81
C ARG A 286 0.17 1.61 13.64
N GLU A 287 -0.54 0.54 13.95
CA GLU A 287 -1.43 -0.16 13.03
C GLU A 287 -2.68 0.69 12.74
N ILE A 288 -3.00 0.86 11.46
CA ILE A 288 -4.20 1.58 11.00
C ILE A 288 -5.25 0.63 10.42
N GLU A 289 -6.41 1.15 10.05
CA GLU A 289 -7.53 0.36 9.53
C GLU A 289 -7.16 -0.48 8.30
N PHE A 290 -6.42 0.11 7.35
CA PHE A 290 -5.96 -0.60 6.15
C PHE A 290 -5.06 -1.81 6.46
N ASP A 291 -4.27 -1.74 7.54
CA ASP A 291 -3.41 -2.85 7.96
C ASP A 291 -4.25 -4.02 8.49
N ARG A 292 -5.24 -3.70 9.32
CA ARG A 292 -6.19 -4.69 9.88
C ARG A 292 -7.02 -5.33 8.78
N ASP A 293 -7.48 -4.54 7.82
CA ASP A 293 -8.27 -5.01 6.69
C ASP A 293 -7.46 -5.95 5.78
N MET A 294 -6.19 -5.61 5.53
CA MET A 294 -5.27 -6.45 4.78
C MET A 294 -5.09 -7.82 5.44
N VAL A 295 -4.85 -7.87 6.76
CA VAL A 295 -4.70 -9.14 7.50
C VAL A 295 -5.98 -9.97 7.46
N LYS A 296 -7.14 -9.31 7.59
CA LYS A 296 -8.44 -9.98 7.70
C LYS A 296 -8.95 -10.50 6.34
N ASN A 297 -8.89 -9.69 5.30
CA ASN A 297 -9.52 -9.99 4.01
C ASN A 297 -8.51 -10.43 2.94
N HIS A 298 -7.23 -10.05 3.08
CA HIS A 298 -6.17 -10.32 2.10
C HIS A 298 -4.90 -10.90 2.76
N PRO A 299 -5.01 -11.98 3.56
CA PRO A 299 -3.90 -12.47 4.39
C PRO A 299 -2.66 -12.83 3.57
N TYR A 300 -2.82 -13.26 2.33
CA TYR A 300 -1.73 -13.55 1.40
C TYR A 300 -0.83 -12.34 1.09
N ASN A 301 -1.37 -11.12 1.11
CA ASN A 301 -0.62 -9.86 0.96
C ASN A 301 -0.18 -9.25 2.30
N ALA A 302 -0.49 -9.92 3.43
CA ALA A 302 -0.18 -9.47 4.78
C ALA A 302 0.93 -10.29 5.45
N HIS A 303 1.64 -11.17 4.72
CA HIS A 303 2.82 -11.85 5.22
C HIS A 303 4.06 -10.97 5.13
N PHE A 304 4.95 -11.06 6.13
CA PHE A 304 6.20 -10.32 6.21
C PHE A 304 7.34 -11.27 6.61
N PRO A 305 8.29 -11.56 5.70
CA PRO A 305 8.34 -11.19 4.28
C PRO A 305 7.19 -11.77 3.43
N ALA A 306 6.95 -11.23 2.23
CA ALA A 306 5.94 -11.77 1.30
C ALA A 306 6.36 -13.13 0.74
N HIS A 307 7.65 -13.33 0.51
CA HIS A 307 8.23 -14.52 -0.09
C HIS A 307 8.91 -15.43 0.95
N SER A 308 9.18 -16.68 0.56
CA SER A 308 10.10 -17.55 1.31
C SER A 308 11.50 -16.92 1.37
N TYR A 309 12.18 -17.07 2.51
CA TYR A 309 13.39 -16.31 2.78
C TYR A 309 14.44 -17.11 3.58
N TYR A 310 15.66 -16.55 3.63
CA TYR A 310 16.78 -17.07 4.39
C TYR A 310 17.15 -16.13 5.55
N THR A 311 17.48 -16.70 6.70
CA THR A 311 18.13 -15.99 7.83
C THR A 311 19.49 -16.61 8.14
N PRO A 312 20.35 -15.94 8.92
CA PRO A 312 21.58 -16.55 9.43
C PRO A 312 21.29 -17.85 10.19
N ALA A 313 22.24 -18.79 10.18
CA ALA A 313 22.11 -20.05 10.90
C ALA A 313 22.39 -19.88 12.40
N GLU A 314 21.57 -20.50 13.26
CA GLU A 314 21.69 -20.41 14.74
C GLU A 314 22.77 -21.35 15.33
N SER A 315 23.22 -22.39 14.61
CA SER A 315 24.30 -23.28 15.09
C SER A 315 25.07 -24.03 13.99
N ASP A 316 26.28 -24.47 14.37
CA ASP A 316 27.38 -24.99 13.54
C ASP A 316 26.98 -26.05 12.49
N GLY A 317 27.25 -25.74 11.21
CA GLY A 317 27.19 -26.67 10.07
C GLY A 317 26.22 -26.33 8.94
N LYS A 318 25.28 -25.40 9.14
CA LYS A 318 24.43 -24.84 8.06
C LYS A 318 24.85 -23.42 7.73
N GLU A 319 24.85 -23.07 6.45
CA GLU A 319 25.18 -21.71 5.99
C GLU A 319 24.01 -20.74 6.26
N PHE A 320 22.77 -21.16 5.96
CA PHE A 320 21.54 -20.37 6.19
C PHE A 320 20.37 -21.22 6.72
N THR A 321 19.41 -20.57 7.39
CA THR A 321 18.11 -21.16 7.77
C THR A 321 17.04 -20.73 6.77
N PHE A 322 16.30 -21.68 6.21
CA PHE A 322 15.21 -21.40 5.25
C PHE A 322 13.86 -21.33 5.95
N HIS A 323 13.06 -20.33 5.58
CA HIS A 323 11.70 -20.11 6.06
C HIS A 323 10.74 -20.11 4.86
N GLU A 324 9.73 -20.96 4.92
CA GLU A 324 8.77 -21.15 3.81
C GLU A 324 7.82 -19.97 3.63
N GLN A 325 7.51 -19.25 4.71
CA GLN A 325 6.51 -18.19 4.73
C GLN A 325 6.84 -17.17 5.82
N GLY A 326 6.52 -15.90 5.58
CA GLY A 326 6.64 -14.82 6.55
C GLY A 326 5.56 -14.85 7.64
N PHE A 327 5.69 -13.94 8.60
CA PHE A 327 4.72 -13.75 9.67
C PHE A 327 3.51 -12.96 9.17
N LEU A 328 2.32 -13.37 9.58
CA LEU A 328 1.08 -12.68 9.21
C LEU A 328 0.88 -11.43 10.08
N GLY A 329 0.78 -10.26 9.45
CA GLY A 329 0.57 -8.98 10.12
C GLY A 329 1.77 -8.51 10.94
N GLY A 330 1.55 -7.53 11.82
CA GLY A 330 2.58 -7.04 12.75
C GLY A 330 3.56 -6.02 12.17
N TYR A 331 3.52 -5.76 10.87
CA TYR A 331 4.40 -4.82 10.19
C TYR A 331 3.67 -3.89 9.21
N TYR A 332 4.24 -2.70 9.02
CA TYR A 332 3.94 -1.79 7.93
C TYR A 332 4.96 -1.97 6.79
N PRO A 333 4.53 -2.24 5.54
CA PRO A 333 5.43 -2.25 4.38
C PRO A 333 5.72 -0.81 3.93
N LEU A 334 6.98 -0.38 4.05
CA LEU A 334 7.41 0.95 3.61
C LEU A 334 7.65 1.01 2.09
N LEU A 335 8.01 -0.10 1.46
CA LEU A 335 8.18 -0.21 0.01
C LEU A 335 6.96 -0.87 -0.62
N ARG A 336 6.64 -0.45 -1.86
CA ARG A 336 5.76 -1.25 -2.72
C ARG A 336 6.46 -2.57 -3.05
N ARG A 337 5.70 -3.65 -2.97
CA ARG A 337 6.17 -5.03 -3.13
C ARG A 337 5.18 -5.83 -3.97
N ASP A 338 5.50 -7.10 -4.17
CA ASP A 338 4.64 -8.02 -4.91
C ASP A 338 3.27 -8.16 -4.24
N LEU A 339 2.22 -8.21 -5.07
CA LEU A 339 0.84 -8.34 -4.63
C LEU A 339 0.13 -9.46 -5.39
N ILE A 340 -0.77 -10.15 -4.73
CA ILE A 340 -1.75 -11.03 -5.36
C ILE A 340 -3.08 -10.29 -5.39
N GLN A 341 -3.68 -10.14 -6.57
CA GLN A 341 -5.01 -9.59 -6.76
C GLN A 341 -6.06 -10.68 -6.51
N ALA A 342 -7.21 -10.40 -5.89
CA ALA A 342 -8.15 -11.44 -5.46
C ALA A 342 -8.91 -12.13 -6.61
N ALA A 343 -9.31 -11.40 -7.66
CA ALA A 343 -10.14 -11.92 -8.75
C ALA A 343 -9.85 -11.31 -10.14
N PRO A 344 -9.46 -12.12 -11.15
CA PRO A 344 -8.92 -13.47 -11.01
C PRO A 344 -7.65 -13.43 -10.17
N ARG A 345 -7.40 -14.47 -9.34
CA ARG A 345 -6.27 -14.49 -8.41
C ARG A 345 -4.96 -14.24 -9.15
N LYS A 346 -4.41 -13.02 -9.16
CA LYS A 346 -3.32 -12.63 -10.07
C LYS A 346 -2.14 -12.01 -9.36
N SER A 347 -0.97 -12.67 -9.39
CA SER A 347 0.27 -12.06 -8.93
C SER A 347 0.73 -10.91 -9.84
N VAL A 348 1.16 -9.83 -9.21
CA VAL A 348 1.85 -8.69 -9.82
C VAL A 348 3.22 -8.61 -9.17
N GLN A 349 4.23 -9.09 -9.89
CA GLN A 349 5.63 -9.05 -9.46
C GLN A 349 6.26 -7.70 -9.78
N VAL A 350 6.89 -7.10 -8.77
CA VAL A 350 7.69 -5.89 -8.88
C VAL A 350 9.08 -6.27 -9.38
N LYS A 351 9.44 -5.77 -10.56
CA LYS A 351 10.75 -6.07 -11.15
C LYS A 351 11.90 -5.50 -10.32
N PRO A 352 13.07 -6.17 -10.25
CA PRO A 352 14.24 -5.70 -9.48
C PRO A 352 14.69 -4.27 -9.78
N GLN A 353 14.46 -3.75 -10.99
CA GLN A 353 14.76 -2.36 -11.34
C GLN A 353 14.00 -1.31 -10.49
N TYR A 354 12.95 -1.71 -9.78
CA TYR A 354 12.14 -0.86 -8.90
C TYR A 354 12.44 -1.06 -7.41
N TYR A 355 13.29 -2.04 -7.06
CA TYR A 355 13.73 -2.24 -5.68
C TYR A 355 14.60 -1.08 -5.19
N ALA A 356 14.66 -0.91 -3.87
CA ALA A 356 15.53 0.08 -3.27
C ALA A 356 17.00 -0.38 -3.29
N LEU A 357 17.92 0.58 -3.38
CA LEU A 357 19.36 0.35 -3.33
C LEU A 357 19.88 -0.61 -4.43
N ASN A 358 19.16 -0.72 -5.54
CA ASN A 358 19.62 -1.45 -6.72
C ASN A 358 20.52 -0.56 -7.58
N ILE A 359 21.47 -1.18 -8.29
CA ILE A 359 22.29 -0.50 -9.28
C ILE A 359 21.67 -0.74 -10.64
N VAL A 360 21.27 0.34 -11.30
CA VAL A 360 20.62 0.31 -12.60
C VAL A 360 21.40 1.14 -13.61
N SER A 361 21.13 0.91 -14.89
CA SER A 361 21.69 1.69 -16.00
C SER A 361 20.62 1.85 -17.08
N ASP A 362 20.96 2.50 -18.19
CA ASP A 362 20.08 2.53 -19.37
C ASP A 362 19.84 1.12 -19.96
N TYR A 363 20.66 0.14 -19.58
CA TYR A 363 20.51 -1.28 -19.90
C TYR A 363 19.77 -2.01 -18.77
N PRO A 364 18.56 -2.54 -19.01
CA PRO A 364 17.73 -3.18 -17.98
C PRO A 364 18.36 -4.45 -17.38
N GLU A 365 19.20 -5.17 -18.12
CA GLU A 365 19.78 -6.43 -17.65
C GLU A 365 20.66 -6.27 -16.40
N LEU A 366 21.20 -5.08 -16.14
CA LEU A 366 22.02 -4.84 -14.96
C LEU A 366 21.20 -4.93 -13.66
N ALA A 367 19.94 -4.48 -13.70
CA ALA A 367 19.06 -4.49 -12.55
C ALA A 367 18.73 -5.92 -12.09
N GLU A 368 18.76 -6.88 -13.01
CA GLU A 368 18.45 -8.30 -12.78
C GLU A 368 19.71 -9.17 -12.61
N LEU A 369 20.90 -8.57 -12.55
CA LEU A 369 22.16 -9.28 -12.37
C LEU A 369 22.09 -10.12 -11.08
N PRO A 370 22.31 -11.45 -11.13
CA PRO A 370 22.32 -12.28 -9.94
C PRO A 370 23.62 -12.06 -9.16
N TYR A 371 23.49 -11.86 -7.84
CA TYR A 371 24.60 -11.79 -6.90
C TYR A 371 24.65 -13.06 -6.06
N GLU A 372 25.87 -13.46 -5.69
CA GLU A 372 26.12 -14.50 -4.71
C GLU A 372 26.32 -13.87 -3.33
N VAL A 373 25.78 -14.51 -2.29
CA VAL A 373 26.00 -14.08 -0.90
C VAL A 373 27.33 -14.63 -0.45
N THR A 374 28.29 -13.76 -0.13
CA THR A 374 29.64 -14.16 0.31
C THR A 374 29.80 -14.10 1.82
N HIS A 375 28.92 -13.36 2.51
CA HIS A 375 28.88 -13.23 3.97
C HIS A 375 27.45 -12.91 4.42
N PHE A 376 26.97 -13.55 5.49
CA PHE A 376 25.67 -13.25 6.09
C PHE A 376 25.66 -13.64 7.56
N ASP A 377 25.43 -12.67 8.44
CA ASP A 377 25.25 -12.83 9.87
C ASP A 377 24.10 -11.95 10.37
N GLU A 378 23.87 -11.91 11.68
CA GLU A 378 22.78 -11.13 12.29
C GLU A 378 22.90 -9.61 12.07
N LYS A 379 24.08 -9.10 11.69
CA LYS A 379 24.34 -7.65 11.58
C LYS A 379 24.63 -7.17 10.17
N SER A 380 24.99 -8.09 9.27
CA SER A 380 25.49 -7.75 7.95
C SER A 380 25.25 -8.83 6.92
N ILE A 381 25.12 -8.40 5.67
CA ILE A 381 25.04 -9.27 4.50
C ILE A 381 25.86 -8.67 3.35
N THR A 382 26.70 -9.48 2.72
CA THR A 382 27.53 -9.08 1.58
C THR A 382 27.18 -9.89 0.35
N PHE A 383 26.96 -9.17 -0.74
CA PHE A 383 26.65 -9.70 -2.05
C PHE A 383 27.77 -9.38 -3.03
N GLU A 384 28.12 -10.32 -3.89
CA GLU A 384 29.10 -10.13 -4.97
C GLU A 384 28.56 -10.62 -6.32
N ALA A 385 28.79 -9.83 -7.37
CA ALA A 385 28.55 -10.24 -8.74
C ALA A 385 29.71 -9.84 -9.66
N VAL A 386 29.98 -10.68 -10.66
CA VAL A 386 31.00 -10.43 -11.69
C VAL A 386 30.35 -10.46 -13.07
N GLN A 387 30.48 -9.36 -13.82
CA GLN A 387 29.90 -9.20 -15.15
C GLN A 387 30.88 -8.48 -16.09
N ASN A 388 31.26 -9.11 -17.21
CA ASN A 388 31.98 -8.47 -18.33
C ASN A 388 33.16 -7.55 -17.92
N HIS A 389 34.04 -8.01 -17.01
CA HIS A 389 35.19 -7.28 -16.42
C HIS A 389 34.86 -6.24 -15.34
N ARG A 390 33.67 -6.30 -14.76
CA ARG A 390 33.28 -5.52 -13.59
C ARG A 390 32.93 -6.45 -12.44
N ARG A 391 33.53 -6.21 -11.28
CA ARG A 391 33.12 -6.82 -10.00
C ARG A 391 32.36 -5.77 -9.21
N ILE A 392 31.19 -6.14 -8.71
CA ILE A 392 30.38 -5.30 -7.84
C ILE A 392 30.18 -6.04 -6.52
N THR A 393 30.60 -5.43 -5.43
CA THR A 393 30.38 -5.92 -4.09
C THR A 393 29.51 -4.93 -3.34
N LYS A 394 28.43 -5.41 -2.71
CA LYS A 394 27.56 -4.60 -1.85
C LYS A 394 27.53 -5.22 -0.46
N THR A 395 27.86 -4.42 0.54
CA THR A 395 27.78 -4.83 1.95
C THR A 395 26.77 -3.95 2.66
N TYR A 396 25.75 -4.60 3.22
CA TYR A 396 24.73 -3.99 4.05
C TYR A 396 25.02 -4.30 5.51
N SER A 397 24.91 -3.31 6.40
CA SER A 397 25.15 -3.53 7.84
C SER A 397 24.45 -2.51 8.74
N PHE A 398 24.07 -2.92 9.95
CA PHE A 398 23.52 -2.01 10.98
C PHE A 398 24.60 -1.17 11.71
N GLY A 399 25.89 -1.42 11.43
CA GLY A 399 27.02 -0.88 12.19
C GLY A 399 27.26 -1.64 13.49
N ASP A 400 28.36 -1.34 14.19
CA ASP A 400 28.61 -1.88 15.52
C ASP A 400 27.55 -1.41 16.52
N SER A 401 27.35 -2.09 17.65
CA SER A 401 26.31 -1.72 18.64
C SER A 401 26.43 -0.27 19.15
N ALA A 402 27.63 0.33 19.10
CA ALA A 402 27.84 1.75 19.39
C ALA A 402 27.30 2.69 18.29
N GLN A 403 27.26 2.24 17.02
CA GLN A 403 26.85 2.99 15.83
C GLN A 403 25.43 2.66 15.33
N GLU A 404 24.78 1.63 15.86
CA GLU A 404 23.41 1.24 15.46
C GLU A 404 22.37 2.30 15.84
N SER A 405 21.72 2.91 14.85
CA SER A 405 20.72 3.98 15.04
C SER A 405 19.33 3.52 14.58
N PRO A 406 18.23 4.06 15.15
CA PRO A 406 16.88 3.67 14.76
C PRO A 406 16.65 3.79 13.24
N TYR A 407 16.10 2.75 12.62
CA TYR A 407 15.71 2.72 11.21
C TYR A 407 16.82 3.03 10.20
N THR A 408 18.09 2.82 10.57
CA THR A 408 19.24 3.08 9.68
C THR A 408 19.93 1.81 9.21
N LEU A 409 20.51 1.89 8.02
CA LEU A 409 21.29 0.84 7.37
C LEU A 409 22.48 1.48 6.65
N ASN A 410 23.67 0.93 6.83
CA ASN A 410 24.85 1.32 6.06
C ASN A 410 24.96 0.43 4.81
N LEU A 411 25.28 1.05 3.68
CA LEU A 411 25.55 0.38 2.41
C LEU A 411 26.95 0.80 1.92
N ALA A 412 27.87 -0.14 1.85
CA ALA A 412 29.14 0.02 1.16
C ALA A 412 29.07 -0.65 -0.21
N ILE A 413 29.37 0.10 -1.27
CA ILE A 413 29.43 -0.38 -2.65
C ILE A 413 30.89 -0.29 -3.11
N GLN A 414 31.45 -1.41 -3.56
CA GLN A 414 32.75 -1.46 -4.22
C GLN A 414 32.53 -1.87 -5.68
N ILE A 415 33.02 -1.05 -6.62
CA ILE A 415 32.98 -1.37 -8.05
C ILE A 415 34.39 -1.38 -8.63
N ASP A 416 34.87 -2.57 -8.99
CA ASP A 416 36.13 -2.74 -9.71
C ASP A 416 35.82 -2.89 -11.21
N GLY A 417 35.91 -1.79 -11.97
CA GLY A 417 35.62 -1.76 -13.41
C GLY A 417 34.87 -0.50 -13.85
N ASP A 418 34.27 -0.53 -15.05
CA ASP A 418 33.51 0.61 -15.61
C ASP A 418 32.16 0.81 -14.90
N SER A 419 31.97 2.00 -14.34
CA SER A 419 30.79 2.41 -13.57
C SER A 419 30.08 3.62 -14.17
N ARG A 420 30.42 4.01 -15.41
CA ARG A 420 29.75 5.11 -16.11
C ARG A 420 28.28 4.81 -16.33
N GLY A 421 27.44 5.81 -16.06
CA GLY A 421 26.00 5.73 -16.27
C GLY A 421 25.28 4.76 -15.32
N LEU A 422 25.93 4.38 -14.21
CA LEU A 422 25.31 3.60 -13.16
C LEU A 422 24.59 4.50 -12.16
N TRP A 423 23.42 4.07 -11.72
CA TRP A 423 22.59 4.80 -10.78
C TRP A 423 22.15 3.89 -9.63
N LEU A 424 22.08 4.43 -8.42
CA LEU A 424 21.49 3.80 -7.26
C LEU A 424 20.03 4.23 -7.10
N THR A 425 19.11 3.28 -6.97
CA THR A 425 17.67 3.55 -6.81
C THR A 425 17.28 3.80 -5.36
N SER A 426 16.30 4.68 -5.12
CA SER A 426 15.67 4.85 -3.80
C SER A 426 14.62 3.79 -3.47
N GLY A 427 14.15 3.05 -4.48
CA GLY A 427 12.90 2.29 -4.41
C GLY A 427 11.68 3.21 -4.42
N ILE A 428 10.50 2.59 -4.29
CA ILE A 428 9.20 3.25 -4.40
C ILE A 428 8.46 3.08 -3.07
N PRO A 429 8.25 4.17 -2.29
CA PRO A 429 7.48 4.08 -1.06
C PRO A 429 6.03 3.63 -1.30
N GLU A 430 5.48 2.91 -0.33
CA GLU A 430 4.05 2.59 -0.27
C GLU A 430 3.21 3.87 -0.08
N VAL A 431 1.98 3.86 -0.57
CA VAL A 431 1.06 5.00 -0.49
C VAL A 431 0.45 5.09 0.91
N GLU A 432 0.50 6.31 1.46
CA GLU A 432 -0.28 6.67 2.63
C GLU A 432 -1.46 7.56 2.21
N TRP A 433 -2.67 7.19 2.61
CA TRP A 433 -3.88 7.93 2.29
C TRP A 433 -4.19 8.97 3.36
N ILE A 434 -4.00 10.26 3.05
CA ILE A 434 -4.09 11.34 4.04
C ILE A 434 -5.15 12.37 3.60
N SER A 435 -6.31 12.32 4.25
CA SER A 435 -7.43 13.26 4.03
C SER A 435 -7.94 13.30 2.58
N GLY A 436 -8.26 12.14 2.01
CA GLY A 436 -8.89 12.03 0.69
C GLY A 436 -7.91 11.94 -0.49
N GLY A 437 -6.62 11.68 -0.26
CA GLY A 437 -5.66 11.41 -1.33
C GLY A 437 -4.26 11.03 -0.84
N ALA A 438 -3.44 10.53 -1.77
CA ALA A 438 -2.02 10.28 -1.56
C ALA A 438 -1.23 11.60 -1.40
N ALA A 439 -0.17 11.60 -0.58
CA ALA A 439 0.64 12.79 -0.31
C ALA A 439 2.16 12.56 -0.45
N PRO A 440 2.66 12.05 -1.61
CA PRO A 440 4.08 11.85 -1.81
C PRO A 440 4.85 13.17 -1.76
N SER A 441 6.05 13.13 -1.19
CA SER A 441 6.94 14.29 -1.05
C SER A 441 8.39 13.89 -1.31
N LEU A 442 9.00 14.57 -2.26
CA LEU A 442 10.41 14.44 -2.60
C LEU A 442 11.17 15.69 -2.16
N LYS A 443 12.31 15.51 -1.50
CA LYS A 443 13.16 16.62 -1.03
C LYS A 443 14.62 16.24 -1.15
N TYR A 444 15.49 17.22 -1.30
CA TYR A 444 16.93 17.01 -1.17
C TYR A 444 17.55 18.11 -0.34
N ARG A 445 18.68 17.81 0.30
CA ARG A 445 19.50 18.80 0.99
C ARG A 445 20.76 19.08 0.20
N ILE A 446 21.19 20.33 0.24
CA ILE A 446 22.47 20.75 -0.30
C ILE A 446 23.12 21.76 0.63
N THR A 447 24.44 21.66 0.77
CA THR A 447 25.24 22.63 1.53
C THR A 447 26.05 23.50 0.59
N ARG A 448 25.74 24.80 0.56
CA ARG A 448 26.45 25.83 -0.24
C ARG A 448 26.98 26.91 0.69
N ASN A 449 28.27 27.26 0.58
CA ASN A 449 28.90 28.31 1.39
C ASN A 449 28.65 28.15 2.91
N GLN A 450 28.76 26.91 3.44
CA GLN A 450 28.49 26.56 4.85
C GLN A 450 27.04 26.79 5.31
N LYS A 451 26.10 27.07 4.39
CA LYS A 451 24.67 27.10 4.66
C LYS A 451 24.03 25.87 4.01
N SER A 452 23.34 25.08 4.82
CA SER A 452 22.54 23.98 4.32
C SER A 452 21.13 24.47 4.02
N GLU A 453 20.61 24.07 2.87
CA GLU A 453 19.25 24.36 2.44
C GLU A 453 18.58 23.04 2.03
N VAL A 454 17.30 22.90 2.36
CA VAL A 454 16.47 21.78 1.92
C VAL A 454 15.49 22.30 0.88
N GLU A 455 15.50 21.69 -0.29
CA GLU A 455 14.64 22.05 -1.39
C GLU A 455 13.64 20.92 -1.68
N LYS A 456 12.40 21.29 -1.98
CA LYS A 456 11.37 20.35 -2.46
C LYS A 456 11.57 20.09 -3.95
N ILE A 457 11.47 18.82 -4.35
CA ILE A 457 11.48 18.41 -5.75
C ILE A 457 10.04 18.32 -6.23
N ASP A 458 9.73 19.02 -7.32
CA ASP A 458 8.42 18.91 -7.97
C ASP A 458 8.24 17.49 -8.54
N LEU A 459 7.06 16.92 -8.32
CA LEU A 459 6.72 15.59 -8.81
C LEU A 459 6.59 15.64 -10.34
N PRO A 460 7.49 14.97 -11.10
CA PRO A 460 7.43 15.03 -12.56
C PRO A 460 6.23 14.23 -13.10
N LYS A 461 5.85 14.48 -14.35
CA LYS A 461 4.87 13.62 -15.04
C LYS A 461 5.53 12.32 -15.51
N ASP A 462 6.72 12.42 -16.09
CA ASP A 462 7.49 11.27 -16.59
C ASP A 462 8.83 11.14 -15.87
N SER A 463 9.75 12.08 -16.09
CA SER A 463 11.01 12.15 -15.36
C SER A 463 11.61 13.55 -15.37
N ALA A 464 12.48 13.84 -14.40
CA ALA A 464 13.26 15.06 -14.31
C ALA A 464 14.70 14.70 -13.87
N THR A 465 15.69 15.27 -14.54
CA THR A 465 17.12 15.04 -14.22
C THR A 465 17.78 16.37 -13.90
N VAL A 466 18.51 16.41 -12.79
CA VAL A 466 19.34 17.54 -12.37
C VAL A 466 20.79 17.07 -12.37
N THR A 467 21.70 17.77 -13.02
CA THR A 467 23.09 17.30 -13.24
C THR A 467 24.16 18.13 -12.54
N SER A 468 23.81 19.29 -11.98
CA SER A 468 24.78 20.27 -11.48
C SER A 468 24.80 20.41 -9.96
N ILE A 469 24.24 19.44 -9.23
CA ILE A 469 24.16 19.50 -7.78
C ILE A 469 24.81 18.28 -7.13
N TYR A 470 25.36 18.45 -5.94
CA TYR A 470 25.78 17.34 -5.09
C TYR A 470 24.84 17.34 -3.89
N PRO A 471 23.81 16.47 -3.88
CA PRO A 471 22.91 16.39 -2.75
C PRO A 471 23.66 15.79 -1.56
N ASP A 472 23.52 16.41 -0.38
CA ASP A 472 23.99 15.81 0.88
C ASP A 472 23.15 14.56 1.18
N TRP A 473 21.85 14.63 0.89
CA TRP A 473 20.94 13.47 0.88
C TRP A 473 19.70 13.77 0.04
N ILE A 474 18.98 12.72 -0.35
CA ILE A 474 17.65 12.82 -0.96
C ILE A 474 16.65 11.99 -0.17
N CYS A 475 15.47 12.57 0.07
CA CYS A 475 14.35 12.01 0.80
C CYS A 475 13.19 11.71 -0.15
N ASN A 476 12.64 10.50 -0.06
CA ASN A 476 11.42 10.06 -0.73
C ASN A 476 10.40 9.58 0.30
N SER A 477 9.30 10.31 0.47
CA SER A 477 8.32 10.10 1.53
C SER A 477 6.91 9.98 0.99
N ASN A 478 6.08 9.21 1.69
CA ASN A 478 4.65 9.12 1.44
C ASN A 478 3.81 10.08 2.31
N GLY A 479 4.46 10.96 3.07
CA GLY A 479 3.85 11.94 3.97
C GLY A 479 4.32 11.76 5.41
N PHE A 480 4.05 10.59 6.00
CA PHE A 480 4.40 10.27 7.39
C PHE A 480 5.66 9.42 7.53
N LEU A 481 5.91 8.54 6.56
CA LEU A 481 7.07 7.67 6.51
C LEU A 481 7.88 7.96 5.25
N GLY A 482 9.14 7.54 5.23
CA GLY A 482 9.95 7.72 4.04
C GLY A 482 11.33 7.13 4.16
N MET A 483 12.06 7.31 3.07
CA MET A 483 13.41 6.83 2.90
C MET A 483 14.34 8.00 2.61
N ILE A 484 15.51 8.01 3.23
CA ILE A 484 16.57 8.98 2.99
C ILE A 484 17.80 8.23 2.50
N VAL A 485 18.30 8.60 1.34
CA VAL A 485 19.57 8.11 0.79
C VAL A 485 20.61 9.21 0.96
N ASP A 486 21.58 8.97 1.85
CA ASP A 486 22.63 9.90 2.26
C ASP A 486 24.00 9.39 1.76
N PRO A 487 24.50 9.90 0.61
CA PRO A 487 25.83 9.60 0.13
C PRO A 487 26.89 10.22 1.04
N LEU A 488 27.64 9.39 1.78
CA LEU A 488 28.65 9.84 2.76
C LEU A 488 29.95 10.36 2.13
N LYS A 489 30.00 10.45 0.78
CA LYS A 489 30.96 11.04 -0.18
C LYS A 489 31.09 10.11 -1.40
N GLU A 490 31.71 10.61 -2.48
CA GLU A 490 32.10 9.82 -3.66
C GLU A 490 30.98 9.42 -4.62
N ILE A 491 30.04 10.32 -4.90
CA ILE A 491 29.11 10.19 -6.03
C ILE A 491 29.36 11.28 -7.08
N ASP A 492 28.91 11.03 -8.31
CA ASP A 492 28.92 12.06 -9.36
C ASP A 492 27.82 13.11 -9.10
N ALA A 493 27.89 14.24 -9.81
CA ALA A 493 26.89 15.30 -9.65
C ALA A 493 25.53 14.88 -10.23
N GLY A 494 24.48 15.17 -9.47
CA GLY A 494 23.11 15.16 -9.93
C GLY A 494 22.23 14.11 -9.27
N PHE A 495 21.00 14.05 -9.75
CA PHE A 495 20.02 13.02 -9.45
C PHE A 495 18.95 13.01 -10.55
N ARG A 496 18.24 11.91 -10.67
CA ARG A 496 17.05 11.80 -11.52
C ARG A 496 15.86 11.37 -10.68
N VAL A 497 14.68 11.86 -11.04
CA VAL A 497 13.40 11.42 -10.50
C VAL A 497 12.56 10.90 -11.64
N GLN A 498 11.92 9.76 -11.44
CA GLN A 498 11.00 9.18 -12.42
C GLN A 498 9.68 8.82 -11.75
N THR A 499 8.61 9.07 -12.48
CA THR A 499 7.27 8.63 -12.14
C THR A 499 7.05 7.24 -12.69
N ILE A 500 6.63 6.32 -11.82
CA ILE A 500 6.35 4.93 -12.14
C ILE A 500 4.84 4.71 -12.06
N SER A 501 4.27 4.15 -13.11
CA SER A 501 2.84 3.85 -13.14
C SER A 501 2.46 2.88 -12.02
N GLY A 502 1.39 3.17 -11.28
CA GLY A 502 0.84 2.25 -10.31
C GLY A 502 0.26 0.98 -10.95
N LEU A 503 0.04 0.95 -12.26
CA LEU A 503 -0.28 -0.30 -12.98
C LEU A 503 0.92 -1.25 -13.06
N THR A 504 2.14 -0.72 -13.02
CA THR A 504 3.38 -1.51 -13.08
C THR A 504 3.83 -1.92 -11.68
N VAL A 505 3.75 -1.01 -10.73
CA VAL A 505 4.10 -1.23 -9.33
C VAL A 505 2.91 -0.78 -8.47
N PRO A 506 1.89 -1.63 -8.29
CA PRO A 506 0.68 -1.27 -7.56
C PRO A 506 0.95 -1.03 -6.07
N SER A 507 0.10 -0.18 -5.48
CA SER A 507 0.03 -0.02 -4.03
C SER A 507 -0.85 -1.12 -3.45
N ARG A 508 -0.54 -1.60 -2.23
CA ARG A 508 -1.43 -2.52 -1.52
C ARG A 508 -2.85 -1.96 -1.31
N LEU A 509 -3.03 -0.63 -1.32
CA LEU A 509 -4.35 0.00 -1.23
C LEU A 509 -5.29 -0.44 -2.37
N THR A 510 -4.74 -0.85 -3.52
CA THR A 510 -5.54 -1.34 -4.67
C THR A 510 -6.25 -2.67 -4.39
N GLU A 511 -5.84 -3.38 -3.34
CA GLU A 511 -6.50 -4.61 -2.87
C GLU A 511 -7.68 -4.32 -1.97
N ILE A 512 -7.69 -3.15 -1.35
CA ILE A 512 -8.76 -2.69 -0.48
C ILE A 512 -9.87 -2.16 -1.39
N ASP A 513 -11.10 -2.61 -1.15
CA ASP A 513 -12.30 -2.12 -1.85
C ASP A 513 -12.30 -2.31 -3.39
N GLN A 514 -11.86 -3.49 -3.86
CA GLN A 514 -11.84 -3.84 -5.29
C GLN A 514 -13.22 -3.78 -5.97
N GLU A 515 -14.32 -3.97 -5.22
CA GLU A 515 -15.68 -3.97 -5.78
C GLU A 515 -16.09 -2.59 -6.33
N TYR A 516 -15.60 -1.50 -5.73
CA TYR A 516 -15.99 -0.13 -6.10
C TYR A 516 -14.86 0.71 -6.68
N ASP A 517 -13.65 0.13 -6.79
CA ASP A 517 -12.51 0.72 -7.49
C ASP A 517 -12.15 2.11 -6.93
N MET A 518 -12.22 2.28 -5.60
CA MET A 518 -11.87 3.54 -4.92
C MET A 518 -10.38 3.88 -5.09
N TYR A 519 -9.50 2.87 -5.00
CA TYR A 519 -8.06 3.02 -5.08
C TYR A 519 -7.52 2.54 -6.43
N LYS A 520 -7.80 3.31 -7.48
CA LYS A 520 -7.35 2.95 -8.83
C LYS A 520 -5.83 2.99 -8.91
N ALA A 521 -5.22 1.89 -9.34
CA ALA A 521 -3.78 1.80 -9.55
C ALA A 521 -3.23 2.90 -10.47
N ALA A 522 -4.00 3.34 -11.47
CA ALA A 522 -3.63 4.41 -12.39
C ALA A 522 -3.52 5.80 -11.71
N ASP A 523 -4.30 6.04 -10.64
CA ASP A 523 -4.34 7.31 -9.91
C ASP A 523 -3.33 7.35 -8.74
N LEU A 524 -2.58 6.25 -8.55
CA LEU A 524 -1.60 6.07 -7.47
C LEU A 524 -0.17 5.85 -8.02
N PRO A 525 0.41 6.82 -8.77
CA PRO A 525 1.77 6.68 -9.27
C PRO A 525 2.79 6.58 -8.13
N GLY A 526 3.85 5.81 -8.36
CA GLY A 526 5.03 5.77 -7.52
C GLY A 526 6.07 6.78 -8.01
N TYR A 527 6.96 7.21 -7.14
CA TYR A 527 8.10 8.05 -7.52
C TYR A 527 9.38 7.40 -7.06
N MET A 528 10.36 7.33 -7.95
CA MET A 528 11.67 6.76 -7.67
C MET A 528 12.77 7.77 -7.96
N VAL A 529 13.73 7.88 -7.05
CA VAL A 529 14.93 8.71 -7.18
C VAL A 529 16.09 7.81 -7.60
N TYR A 530 16.97 8.37 -8.43
CA TYR A 530 18.19 7.76 -8.90
C TYR A 530 19.36 8.68 -8.56
N LEU A 531 20.32 8.18 -7.80
CA LEU A 531 21.58 8.86 -7.50
C LEU A 531 22.69 8.29 -8.40
N PRO A 532 23.47 9.12 -9.11
CA PRO A 532 24.54 8.62 -9.94
C PRO A 532 25.65 8.03 -9.05
N LEU A 533 26.22 6.91 -9.48
CA LEU A 533 27.44 6.38 -8.87
C LEU A 533 28.68 7.04 -9.49
N LYS A 534 29.81 7.00 -8.78
CA LYS A 534 31.09 7.54 -9.27
C LYS A 534 31.53 6.81 -10.53
N SER A 535 31.62 7.55 -11.64
CA SER A 535 31.96 7.00 -12.97
C SER A 535 33.32 6.28 -13.07
N GLN A 536 34.24 6.53 -12.13
CA GLN A 536 35.57 5.91 -12.09
C GLN A 536 35.62 4.60 -11.30
N GLY A 537 34.52 4.23 -10.63
CA GLY A 537 34.45 3.09 -9.73
C GLY A 537 35.12 3.37 -8.38
N GLY A 538 35.44 2.29 -7.66
CA GLY A 538 35.96 2.33 -6.30
C GLY A 538 34.89 2.17 -5.23
N SER A 539 35.23 2.58 -4.01
CA SER A 539 34.37 2.44 -2.84
C SER A 539 33.46 3.65 -2.67
N MET A 540 32.18 3.41 -2.42
CA MET A 540 31.18 4.43 -2.16
C MET A 540 30.34 3.99 -0.96
N ASN A 541 30.14 4.90 -0.01
CA ASN A 541 29.40 4.59 1.21
C ASN A 541 28.13 5.42 1.27
N PHE A 542 27.03 4.76 1.60
CA PHE A 542 25.71 5.35 1.75
C PHE A 542 25.18 5.02 3.14
N ARG A 543 24.52 6.00 3.76
CA ARG A 543 23.59 5.75 4.85
C ARG A 543 22.18 5.77 4.28
N PHE A 544 21.39 4.79 4.68
CA PHE A 544 20.00 4.66 4.30
C PHE A 544 19.15 4.71 5.56
N PHE A 545 18.26 5.69 5.65
CA PHE A 545 17.20 5.72 6.67
C PHE A 545 15.90 5.27 6.02
N ALA A 546 15.15 4.37 6.66
CA ALA A 546 13.90 3.85 6.13
C ALA A 546 12.89 3.67 7.27
N GLY A 547 12.10 4.71 7.54
CA GLY A 547 11.33 4.72 8.78
C GLY A 547 10.38 5.91 8.93
N PRO A 548 9.82 6.06 10.14
CA PRO A 548 8.87 7.12 10.45
C PRO A 548 9.56 8.47 10.54
N PHE A 549 8.93 9.52 10.00
CA PHE A 549 9.42 10.89 10.18
C PHE A 549 8.93 11.46 11.51
N GLU A 550 9.28 10.79 12.61
CA GLU A 550 9.05 11.24 13.98
C GLU A 550 10.25 12.10 14.45
N GLY A 551 9.97 13.24 15.09
CA GLY A 551 10.98 14.26 15.34
C GLY A 551 12.01 13.89 16.40
N ASP A 552 11.66 13.06 17.38
CA ASP A 552 12.56 12.60 18.43
C ASP A 552 13.46 11.45 17.89
N ILE A 553 12.92 10.54 17.06
CA ILE A 553 13.69 9.53 16.31
C ILE A 553 14.72 10.19 15.37
N LEU A 554 14.30 11.15 14.54
CA LEU A 554 15.20 11.82 13.60
C LEU A 554 16.30 12.61 14.33
N LYS A 555 15.99 13.25 15.46
CA LYS A 555 17.00 13.92 16.30
C LYS A 555 17.99 12.94 16.91
N GLU A 556 17.54 11.75 17.30
CA GLU A 556 18.43 10.69 17.81
C GLU A 556 19.41 10.27 16.72
N VAL A 557 18.92 10.02 15.51
CA VAL A 557 19.74 9.70 14.33
C VAL A 557 20.72 10.82 14.02
N ASP A 558 20.26 12.07 13.96
CA ASP A 558 21.09 13.24 13.68
C ASP A 558 22.17 13.43 14.75
N ALA A 559 21.83 13.28 16.04
CA ALA A 559 22.79 13.39 17.14
C ALA A 559 23.85 12.29 17.07
N LYS A 560 23.46 11.07 16.67
CA LYS A 560 24.36 9.92 16.59
C LYS A 560 25.38 10.03 15.47
N TYR A 561 25.00 10.62 14.33
CA TYR A 561 25.87 10.78 13.17
C TYR A 561 26.46 12.19 13.00
N SER A 562 26.13 13.11 13.90
CA SER A 562 26.79 14.41 13.99
C SER A 562 28.24 14.24 14.45
N ASN A 563 29.17 14.89 13.77
CA ASN A 563 30.58 14.88 14.12
C ASN A 563 31.05 16.32 14.38
N ALA A 564 31.35 16.62 15.65
CA ALA A 564 31.77 17.95 16.10
C ALA A 564 33.14 18.38 15.54
N GLU A 565 34.03 17.44 15.21
CA GLU A 565 35.37 17.73 14.66
C GLU A 565 35.30 18.16 13.19
N THR A 566 34.40 17.53 12.42
CA THR A 566 34.20 17.85 11.01
C THR A 566 33.12 18.92 10.78
N GLY A 567 32.28 19.19 11.79
CA GLY A 567 31.10 20.04 11.69
C GLY A 567 29.95 19.44 10.89
N TYR A 568 30.04 18.15 10.50
CA TYR A 568 29.00 17.47 9.76
C TYR A 568 27.81 17.11 10.67
N ASN A 569 26.60 17.40 10.20
CA ASN A 569 25.33 16.99 10.79
C ASN A 569 24.40 16.59 9.65
N PRO A 570 23.80 15.38 9.64
CA PRO A 570 22.85 14.96 8.60
C PRO A 570 21.57 15.80 8.52
N ASP A 571 21.08 16.35 9.63
CA ASP A 571 19.86 17.18 9.72
C ASP A 571 18.64 16.55 9.01
N TYR A 572 18.39 15.26 9.26
CA TYR A 572 17.23 14.55 8.73
C TYR A 572 15.91 15.10 9.26
N VAL A 573 15.90 15.76 10.43
CA VAL A 573 14.73 16.50 10.93
C VAL A 573 14.18 17.48 9.89
N ALA A 574 15.04 18.05 9.04
CA ALA A 574 14.62 18.95 7.98
C ALA A 574 13.72 18.27 6.92
N CYS A 575 13.66 16.93 6.84
CA CYS A 575 12.70 16.20 6.00
C CYS A 575 11.25 16.45 6.40
N GLN A 576 10.98 16.85 7.65
CA GLN A 576 9.63 17.17 8.15
C GLN A 576 9.09 18.53 7.65
N THR A 577 9.93 19.38 7.02
CA THR A 577 9.58 20.78 6.74
C THR A 577 8.46 20.97 5.71
N MET A 578 7.55 21.91 5.98
CA MET A 578 6.40 22.22 5.13
C MET A 578 6.78 23.14 3.96
N HIS A 579 6.16 22.98 2.79
CA HIS A 579 6.30 23.93 1.67
C HIS A 579 4.91 24.24 1.05
N GLY A 580 4.49 25.51 1.11
CA GLY A 580 3.26 26.10 0.57
C GLY A 580 3.29 27.65 0.52
N TRP A 581 2.28 28.30 -0.07
CA TRP A 581 2.26 29.78 -0.25
C TRP A 581 2.28 30.57 1.08
N PHE A 582 1.84 29.96 2.19
CA PHE A 582 1.80 30.57 3.53
C PHE A 582 2.89 30.08 4.49
N THR A 583 3.89 29.31 4.02
CA THR A 583 4.89 28.63 4.88
C THR A 583 5.57 29.56 5.88
N PHE A 584 5.90 30.78 5.46
CA PHE A 584 6.52 31.79 6.31
C PHE A 584 5.72 32.07 7.59
N ILE A 585 4.38 31.97 7.53
CA ILE A 585 3.48 32.15 8.69
C ILE A 585 3.11 30.80 9.30
N SER A 586 2.79 29.80 8.46
CA SER A 586 2.23 28.53 8.93
C SER A 586 3.25 27.64 9.60
N GLU A 587 4.51 27.62 9.16
CA GLU A 587 5.55 26.76 9.74
C GLU A 587 5.91 27.13 11.20
N PRO A 588 6.29 28.38 11.54
CA PRO A 588 6.56 28.73 12.94
C PRO A 588 5.33 28.55 13.82
N PHE A 589 4.15 28.77 13.25
CA PHE A 589 2.89 28.60 13.95
C PHE A 589 2.54 27.11 14.20
N ALA A 590 2.72 26.23 13.22
CA ALA A 590 2.53 24.79 13.35
C ALA A 590 3.54 24.19 14.34
N LYS A 591 4.80 24.63 14.31
CA LYS A 591 5.81 24.27 15.33
C LYS A 591 5.37 24.68 16.74
N PHE A 592 4.84 25.90 16.90
CA PHE A 592 4.28 26.36 18.17
C PHE A 592 3.10 25.47 18.63
N LEU A 593 2.15 25.16 17.74
CA LEU A 593 1.03 24.27 18.05
C LEU A 593 1.50 22.86 18.42
N LEU A 594 2.49 22.31 17.71
CA LEU A 594 3.06 20.99 17.99
C LEU A 594 3.70 20.93 19.38
N VAL A 595 4.47 21.96 19.77
CA VAL A 595 5.07 22.04 21.11
C VAL A 595 3.98 22.04 22.18
N LEU A 596 2.95 22.86 21.99
CA LEU A 596 1.84 22.96 22.94
C LEU A 596 1.01 21.66 22.99
N MET A 597 0.86 20.98 21.85
CA MET A 597 0.19 19.68 21.75
C MET A 597 0.98 18.58 22.44
N LYS A 598 2.31 18.50 22.26
CA LYS A 598 3.19 17.57 22.99
C LYS A 598 3.10 17.81 24.50
N PHE A 599 3.05 19.07 24.94
CA PHE A 599 2.84 19.42 26.36
C PHE A 599 1.50 18.91 26.91
N PHE A 600 0.38 19.12 26.18
CA PHE A 600 -0.91 18.59 26.62
C PHE A 600 -0.98 17.06 26.55
N HIS A 601 -0.26 16.44 25.62
CA HIS A 601 -0.17 14.98 25.55
C HIS A 601 0.58 14.41 26.75
N TYR A 602 1.67 15.06 27.17
CA TYR A 602 2.38 14.70 28.40
C TYR A 602 1.46 14.75 29.63
N LEU A 603 0.51 15.69 29.69
CA LEU A 603 -0.44 15.80 30.80
C LEU A 603 -1.61 14.81 30.75
N THR A 604 -2.08 14.45 29.56
CA THR A 604 -3.33 13.69 29.38
C THR A 604 -3.14 12.24 28.95
N GLY A 605 -2.00 11.91 28.34
CA GLY A 605 -1.75 10.63 27.70
C GLY A 605 -2.57 10.37 26.42
N SER A 606 -3.43 11.30 25.98
CA SER A 606 -4.33 11.12 24.83
C SER A 606 -4.22 12.27 23.84
N TRP A 607 -3.89 11.98 22.58
CA TRP A 607 -3.78 13.00 21.53
C TRP A 607 -5.11 13.72 21.26
N GLY A 608 -6.25 13.02 21.33
CA GLY A 608 -7.56 13.64 21.15
C GLY A 608 -7.90 14.64 22.27
N LEU A 609 -7.61 14.30 23.53
CA LEU A 609 -7.78 15.25 24.65
C LEU A 609 -6.82 16.43 24.54
N SER A 610 -5.59 16.20 24.05
CA SER A 610 -4.63 17.27 23.77
C SER A 610 -5.16 18.29 22.76
N ILE A 611 -5.84 17.83 21.71
CA ILE A 611 -6.49 18.72 20.72
C ILE A 611 -7.57 19.58 21.39
N ILE A 612 -8.37 19.01 22.29
CA ILE A 612 -9.41 19.74 23.03
C ILE A 612 -8.77 20.80 23.94
N LEU A 613 -7.75 20.45 24.72
CA LEU A 613 -7.04 21.38 25.60
C LEU A 613 -6.30 22.48 24.83
N LEU A 614 -5.72 22.14 23.69
CA LEU A 614 -5.15 23.11 22.76
C LEU A 614 -6.21 24.11 22.30
N THR A 615 -7.39 23.61 21.93
CA THR A 615 -8.52 24.44 21.53
C THR A 615 -8.98 25.39 22.64
N VAL A 616 -9.09 24.89 23.88
CA VAL A 616 -9.41 25.70 25.05
C VAL A 616 -8.38 26.81 25.25
N SER A 617 -7.09 26.48 25.16
CA SER A 617 -5.99 27.43 25.37
C SER A 617 -5.98 28.54 24.32
N LEU A 618 -6.17 28.17 23.05
CA LEU A 618 -6.29 29.14 21.94
C LEU A 618 -7.51 30.05 22.13
N ARG A 619 -8.65 29.50 22.54
CA ARG A 619 -9.86 30.28 22.81
C ARG A 619 -9.69 31.25 23.98
N LEU A 620 -8.95 30.85 25.03
CA LEU A 620 -8.61 31.72 26.15
C LEU A 620 -7.69 32.87 25.71
N MET A 621 -6.67 32.58 24.90
CA MET A 621 -5.78 33.59 24.33
C MET A 621 -6.54 34.61 23.47
N LEU A 622 -7.50 34.14 22.66
CA LEU A 622 -8.33 34.97 21.80
C LEU A 622 -9.58 35.55 22.50
N TYR A 623 -9.78 35.25 23.79
CA TYR A 623 -10.94 35.69 24.56
C TYR A 623 -11.22 37.20 24.50
N PRO A 624 -10.24 38.11 24.69
CA PRO A 624 -10.52 39.56 24.64
C PRO A 624 -11.02 40.00 23.27
N LEU A 625 -10.43 39.44 22.21
CA LEU A 625 -10.78 39.76 20.83
C LEU A 625 -12.15 39.23 20.44
N ASN A 626 -12.43 37.97 20.79
CA ASN A 626 -13.76 37.35 20.62
C ASN A 626 -14.83 38.10 21.40
N THR A 627 -14.51 38.60 22.59
CA THR A 627 -15.42 39.42 23.40
C THR A 627 -15.71 40.77 22.74
N TRP A 628 -14.71 41.40 22.13
CA TRP A 628 -14.88 42.64 21.37
C TRP A 628 -15.81 42.44 20.16
N SER A 629 -15.58 41.38 19.37
CA SER A 629 -16.43 41.04 18.23
C SER A 629 -17.87 40.74 18.68
N THR A 630 -18.03 39.92 19.73
CA THR A 630 -19.35 39.60 20.30
C THR A 630 -20.12 40.83 20.75
N LYS A 631 -19.46 41.76 21.47
CA LYS A 631 -20.07 43.03 21.88
C LYS A 631 -20.52 43.87 20.68
N SER A 632 -19.70 43.92 19.62
CA SER A 632 -20.07 44.64 18.39
C SER A 632 -21.27 44.00 17.69
N MET A 633 -21.32 42.66 17.65
CA MET A 633 -22.45 41.93 17.08
C MET A 633 -23.74 42.24 17.85
N VAL A 634 -23.74 42.16 19.19
CA VAL A 634 -24.92 42.49 20.02
C VAL A 634 -25.40 43.92 19.79
N ARG A 635 -24.50 44.90 19.65
CA ARG A 635 -24.88 46.29 19.31
C ARG A 635 -25.51 46.40 17.92
N MET A 636 -24.99 45.65 16.94
CA MET A 636 -25.57 45.59 15.61
C MET A 636 -26.99 45.00 15.64
N GLN A 637 -27.21 43.98 16.46
CA GLN A 637 -28.54 43.40 16.69
C GLN A 637 -29.52 44.42 17.29
N GLN A 638 -29.06 45.28 18.21
CA GLN A 638 -29.87 46.35 18.80
C GLN A 638 -30.28 47.43 17.78
N ILE A 639 -29.43 47.72 16.79
CA ILE A 639 -29.68 48.74 15.74
C ILE A 639 -30.45 48.15 14.55
N SER A 640 -30.57 46.82 14.47
CA SER A 640 -31.33 46.11 13.41
C SER A 640 -32.72 46.67 13.09
N PRO A 641 -33.58 47.09 14.05
CA PRO A 641 -34.88 47.68 13.73
C PRO A 641 -34.76 49.05 13.04
N GLU A 642 -33.78 49.88 13.39
CA GLU A 642 -33.51 51.17 12.74
C GLU A 642 -33.00 50.96 11.30
N VAL A 643 -32.18 49.92 11.08
CA VAL A 643 -31.74 49.50 9.75
C VAL A 643 -32.92 49.04 8.89
N ALA A 644 -33.85 48.25 9.43
CA ALA A 644 -35.05 47.80 8.72
C ALA A 644 -35.95 48.98 8.32
N ALA A 645 -36.13 49.97 9.21
CA ALA A 645 -36.90 51.17 8.91
C ALA A 645 -36.26 52.02 7.78
N LEU A 646 -34.93 52.14 7.74
CA LEU A 646 -34.22 52.81 6.64
C LEU A 646 -34.36 52.06 5.31
N GLN A 647 -34.27 50.73 5.34
CA GLN A 647 -34.46 49.90 4.15
C GLN A 647 -35.88 50.03 3.59
N GLU A 648 -36.90 50.08 4.46
CA GLU A 648 -38.28 50.29 4.03
C GLU A 648 -38.50 51.69 3.44
N LYS A 649 -37.96 52.73 4.09
CA LYS A 649 -38.04 54.12 3.62
C LYS A 649 -37.42 54.33 2.24
N TYR A 650 -36.32 53.63 1.93
CA TYR A 650 -35.58 53.78 0.68
C TYR A 650 -35.71 52.56 -0.26
N LYS A 651 -36.80 51.77 -0.20
CA LYS A 651 -37.05 50.60 -1.06
C LYS A 651 -36.85 50.86 -2.56
N LYS A 652 -37.12 52.08 -3.04
CA LYS A 652 -37.00 52.48 -4.46
C LYS A 652 -35.60 52.96 -4.86
N ASP A 653 -34.68 53.18 -3.90
CA ASP A 653 -33.31 53.65 -4.15
C ASP A 653 -32.29 52.89 -3.27
N PRO A 654 -31.84 51.70 -3.71
CA PRO A 654 -30.95 50.84 -2.91
C PRO A 654 -29.57 51.46 -2.68
N LYS A 655 -29.09 52.34 -3.57
CA LYS A 655 -27.80 53.03 -3.38
C LYS A 655 -27.88 54.01 -2.22
N LYS A 656 -28.96 54.81 -2.15
CA LYS A 656 -29.19 55.74 -1.05
C LYS A 656 -29.44 55.00 0.28
N ALA A 657 -30.15 53.87 0.24
CA ALA A 657 -30.33 53.01 1.40
C ALA A 657 -28.99 52.53 1.99
N GLN A 658 -28.05 52.05 1.16
CA GLN A 658 -26.73 51.60 1.62
C GLN A 658 -25.90 52.73 2.26
N ILE A 659 -25.94 53.94 1.69
CA ILE A 659 -25.21 55.11 2.23
C ILE A 659 -25.75 55.50 3.61
N GLU A 660 -27.07 55.57 3.76
CA GLU A 660 -27.71 55.94 5.05
C GLU A 660 -27.51 54.86 6.12
N ILE A 661 -27.56 53.58 5.75
CA ILE A 661 -27.24 52.46 6.66
C ILE A 661 -25.79 52.56 7.13
N MET A 662 -24.85 52.89 6.24
CA MET A 662 -23.44 53.05 6.62
C MET A 662 -23.20 54.29 7.49
N SER A 663 -23.91 55.40 7.22
CA SER A 663 -23.92 56.58 8.09
C SER A 663 -24.45 56.25 9.49
N LEU A 664 -25.56 55.51 9.58
CA LEU A 664 -26.12 55.06 10.86
C LEU A 664 -25.13 54.18 11.64
N TYR A 665 -24.46 53.23 10.98
CA TYR A 665 -23.41 52.42 11.63
C TYR A 665 -22.27 53.30 12.17
N LYS A 666 -21.85 54.32 11.40
CA LYS A 666 -20.81 55.26 11.83
C LYS A 666 -21.25 56.13 12.99
N GLU A 667 -22.49 56.61 13.00
CA GLU A 667 -23.07 57.41 14.08
C GLU A 667 -23.19 56.62 15.38
N ARG A 668 -23.57 55.34 15.30
CA ARG A 668 -23.69 54.44 16.45
C ARG A 668 -22.37 53.76 16.85
N GLY A 669 -21.28 54.03 16.13
CA GLY A 669 -19.95 53.48 16.42
C GLY A 669 -19.87 51.95 16.24
N VAL A 670 -20.66 51.38 15.32
CA VAL A 670 -20.68 49.95 15.01
C VAL A 670 -19.92 49.70 13.71
N ASN A 671 -19.00 48.74 13.72
CA ASN A 671 -18.26 48.34 12.52
C ASN A 671 -18.93 47.09 11.91
N PRO A 672 -19.44 47.12 10.67
CA PRO A 672 -20.03 45.93 10.04
C PRO A 672 -19.01 44.80 9.81
N ALA A 673 -17.71 45.10 9.70
CA ALA A 673 -16.66 44.11 9.50
C ALA A 673 -16.28 43.33 10.78
N SER A 674 -16.66 43.81 11.97
CA SER A 674 -16.34 43.12 13.22
C SER A 674 -17.12 41.82 13.43
N GLY A 675 -18.19 41.60 12.64
CA GLY A 675 -18.98 40.36 12.64
C GLY A 675 -18.29 39.18 11.94
N CYS A 676 -17.46 39.42 10.93
CA CYS A 676 -16.70 38.38 10.23
C CYS A 676 -15.24 38.25 10.73
N LEU A 677 -14.77 39.20 11.56
CA LEU A 677 -13.41 39.18 12.10
C LEU A 677 -13.05 37.87 12.84
N PRO A 678 -13.92 37.25 13.67
CA PRO A 678 -13.60 35.99 14.31
C PRO A 678 -13.33 34.87 13.31
N LEU A 679 -14.09 34.82 12.21
CA LEU A 679 -13.89 33.82 11.16
C LEU A 679 -12.54 34.01 10.47
N LEU A 680 -12.19 35.26 10.10
CA LEU A 680 -10.91 35.56 9.45
C LEU A 680 -9.70 35.21 10.32
N ILE A 681 -9.79 35.47 11.62
CA ILE A 681 -8.71 35.14 12.56
C ILE A 681 -8.62 33.64 12.79
N GLN A 682 -9.75 32.92 12.76
CA GLN A 682 -9.80 31.47 12.90
C GLN A 682 -9.17 30.73 11.70
N MET A 683 -9.19 31.32 10.49
CA MET A 683 -8.68 30.67 9.26
C MET A 683 -7.20 30.27 9.35
N PRO A 684 -6.24 31.13 9.78
CA PRO A 684 -4.85 30.71 10.02
C PRO A 684 -4.71 29.55 11.01
N PHE A 685 -5.52 29.52 12.08
CA PHE A 685 -5.48 28.41 13.05
C PHE A 685 -6.00 27.11 12.43
N LEU A 686 -7.04 27.19 11.60
CA LEU A 686 -7.58 26.03 10.89
C LEU A 686 -6.52 25.44 9.94
N ILE A 687 -5.86 26.28 9.14
CA ILE A 687 -4.80 25.86 8.22
C ILE A 687 -3.64 25.24 9.01
N GLY A 688 -3.19 25.90 10.08
CA GLY A 688 -2.10 25.37 10.92
C GLY A 688 -2.43 24.04 11.59
N MET A 689 -3.67 23.84 12.05
CA MET A 689 -4.11 22.56 12.62
C MET A 689 -4.23 21.46 11.57
N PHE A 690 -4.75 21.78 10.38
CA PHE A 690 -4.81 20.82 9.28
C PHE A 690 -3.41 20.37 8.86
N ASP A 691 -2.49 21.30 8.67
CA ASP A 691 -1.10 21.00 8.32
C ASP A 691 -0.42 20.18 9.43
N LEU A 692 -0.64 20.51 10.71
CA LEU A 692 -0.13 19.75 11.85
C LEU A 692 -0.59 18.29 11.82
N LEU A 693 -1.87 18.05 11.56
CA LEU A 693 -2.43 16.70 11.48
C LEU A 693 -1.86 15.90 10.29
N LYS A 694 -1.63 16.53 9.14
CA LYS A 694 -1.07 15.85 7.96
C LYS A 694 0.44 15.65 8.01
N SER A 695 1.15 16.33 8.89
CA SER A 695 2.62 16.32 8.95
C SER A 695 3.20 15.65 10.19
N SER A 696 2.44 15.60 11.29
CA SER A 696 2.94 15.02 12.53
C SER A 696 2.72 13.52 12.55
N PHE A 697 3.80 12.76 12.37
CA PHE A 697 3.79 11.31 12.51
C PHE A 697 3.16 10.84 13.83
N ALA A 698 3.35 11.59 14.93
CA ALA A 698 2.82 11.23 16.25
C ALA A 698 1.28 11.13 16.30
N LEU A 699 0.58 11.79 15.38
CA LEU A 699 -0.88 11.77 15.26
C LEU A 699 -1.38 10.64 14.35
N ARG A 700 -0.53 10.11 13.46
CA ARG A 700 -0.86 8.97 12.59
C ARG A 700 -1.24 7.76 13.44
N GLY A 701 -2.40 7.15 13.14
CA GLY A 701 -2.94 6.01 13.87
C GLY A 701 -3.13 6.27 15.37
N ALA A 702 -3.23 7.53 15.81
CA ALA A 702 -3.48 7.86 17.21
C ALA A 702 -4.98 7.66 17.54
N PRO A 703 -5.33 6.76 18.47
CA PRO A 703 -6.73 6.57 18.83
C PRO A 703 -7.22 7.68 19.79
N PHE A 704 -8.52 7.98 19.72
CA PHE A 704 -9.21 8.80 20.72
C PHE A 704 -10.34 8.04 21.41
N ILE A 705 -11.24 7.43 20.63
CA ILE A 705 -12.34 6.60 21.14
C ILE A 705 -12.21 5.24 20.44
N PRO A 706 -11.73 4.19 21.12
CA PRO A 706 -11.48 2.89 20.50
C PRO A 706 -12.74 2.35 19.80
N GLY A 707 -12.61 1.96 18.53
CA GLY A 707 -13.71 1.43 17.72
C GLY A 707 -14.62 2.48 17.08
N TRP A 708 -14.28 3.77 17.19
CA TRP A 708 -14.90 4.85 16.40
C TRP A 708 -13.85 5.81 15.83
N ILE A 709 -12.87 6.21 16.64
CA ILE A 709 -11.80 7.13 16.24
C ILE A 709 -10.47 6.46 16.57
N ASP A 710 -10.01 5.63 15.62
CA ASP A 710 -8.75 4.88 15.73
C ASP A 710 -7.56 5.63 15.10
N ASP A 711 -7.83 6.63 14.24
CA ASP A 711 -6.81 7.50 13.65
C ASP A 711 -7.28 8.96 13.60
N LEU A 712 -6.52 9.87 14.23
CA LEU A 712 -6.80 11.31 14.24
C LEU A 712 -6.51 11.99 12.89
N THR A 713 -5.74 11.35 12.01
CA THR A 713 -5.32 11.87 10.70
C THR A 713 -6.22 11.40 9.55
N ALA A 714 -7.02 10.36 9.78
CA ALA A 714 -8.06 9.87 8.88
C ALA A 714 -9.45 10.41 9.28
N PRO A 715 -10.47 10.35 8.40
CA PRO A 715 -11.88 10.58 8.76
C PRO A 715 -12.34 9.65 9.90
N ASP A 716 -13.39 10.02 10.63
CA ASP A 716 -13.92 9.17 11.71
C ASP A 716 -14.87 8.10 11.17
N VAL A 717 -14.66 6.83 11.53
CA VAL A 717 -15.48 5.71 11.02
C VAL A 717 -16.22 5.06 12.18
N LEU A 718 -17.54 5.26 12.26
CA LEU A 718 -18.35 4.65 13.33
C LEU A 718 -18.77 3.22 12.97
N PHE A 719 -19.15 2.99 11.72
CA PHE A 719 -19.41 1.67 11.15
C PHE A 719 -19.26 1.74 9.63
N SER A 720 -18.88 0.63 9.03
CA SER A 720 -18.73 0.46 7.58
C SER A 720 -19.70 -0.61 7.06
N TRP A 721 -19.98 -0.58 5.76
CA TRP A 721 -20.82 -1.56 5.08
C TRP A 721 -20.28 -1.87 3.68
N SER A 722 -20.65 -3.03 3.16
CA SER A 722 -20.05 -3.60 1.94
C SER A 722 -20.47 -2.93 0.63
N LYS A 723 -21.39 -1.95 0.62
CA LYS A 723 -21.90 -1.33 -0.62
C LYS A 723 -21.99 0.20 -0.57
N PRO A 724 -21.23 0.98 -1.36
CA PRO A 724 -21.19 2.41 -1.26
C PRO A 724 -22.57 2.98 -1.50
N ILE A 725 -22.98 3.84 -0.57
CA ILE A 725 -24.21 4.60 -0.71
C ILE A 725 -23.85 5.90 -1.44
N PHE A 726 -24.69 6.29 -2.39
CA PHE A 726 -24.54 7.54 -3.14
C PHE A 726 -24.29 8.74 -2.19
N PHE A 727 -23.19 9.48 -2.42
CA PHE A 727 -22.62 10.57 -1.61
C PHE A 727 -21.97 10.22 -0.26
N ILE A 728 -22.27 9.08 0.36
CA ILE A 728 -21.80 8.75 1.71
C ILE A 728 -20.57 7.83 1.66
N GLY A 729 -20.44 7.02 0.61
CA GLY A 729 -19.37 6.01 0.51
C GLY A 729 -19.72 4.73 1.25
N THR A 730 -18.71 4.01 1.72
CA THR A 730 -18.80 2.73 2.46
C THR A 730 -18.72 2.90 3.98
N GLU A 731 -18.44 4.11 4.45
CA GLU A 731 -18.16 4.44 5.86
C GLU A 731 -19.10 5.54 6.35
N PHE A 732 -19.56 5.42 7.60
CA PHE A 732 -20.39 6.45 8.25
C PHE A 732 -19.58 7.30 9.23
N HIS A 733 -19.49 8.59 8.94
CA HIS A 733 -18.77 9.56 9.76
C HIS A 733 -19.72 10.40 10.62
N LEU A 734 -19.60 10.28 11.94
CA LEU A 734 -20.50 10.90 12.91
C LEU A 734 -20.06 12.33 13.28
N LEU A 735 -18.76 12.61 13.39
CA LEU A 735 -18.27 13.94 13.78
C LEU A 735 -18.76 15.08 12.86
N PRO A 736 -18.76 14.94 11.52
CA PRO A 736 -19.26 15.98 10.61
C PRO A 736 -20.75 16.27 10.81
N ILE A 737 -21.54 15.25 11.16
CA ILE A 737 -22.97 15.38 11.44
C ILE A 737 -23.18 16.16 12.75
N LEU A 738 -22.42 15.81 13.80
CA LEU A 738 -22.43 16.54 15.07
C LEU A 738 -21.98 17.99 14.88
N LEU A 739 -20.95 18.20 14.05
CA LEU A 739 -20.44 19.52 13.68
C LEU A 739 -21.53 20.34 12.97
N GLY A 740 -22.23 19.74 11.99
CA GLY A 740 -23.38 20.35 11.33
C GLY A 740 -24.52 20.71 12.30
N LEU A 741 -24.84 19.81 13.24
CA LEU A 741 -25.85 20.06 14.27
C LEU A 741 -25.45 21.23 15.19
N VAL A 742 -24.20 21.27 15.66
CA VAL A 742 -23.68 22.35 16.50
C VAL A 742 -23.65 23.67 15.73
N MET A 743 -23.24 23.67 14.46
CA MET A 743 -23.31 24.86 13.59
C MET A 743 -24.75 25.35 13.44
N PHE A 744 -25.70 24.44 13.23
CA PHE A 744 -27.12 24.79 13.13
C PHE A 744 -27.63 25.43 14.42
N ILE A 745 -27.30 24.85 15.58
CA ILE A 745 -27.64 25.41 16.90
C ILE A 745 -26.99 26.79 17.09
N GLN A 746 -25.72 26.94 16.72
CA GLN A 746 -24.99 28.21 16.81
C GLN A 746 -25.64 29.30 15.94
N GLN A 747 -25.99 28.97 14.69
CA GLN A 747 -26.68 29.89 13.79
C GLN A 747 -28.04 30.29 14.34
N ARG A 748 -28.80 29.36 14.93
CA ARG A 748 -30.08 29.66 15.58
C ARG A 748 -29.90 30.57 16.79
N PHE A 749 -28.82 30.40 17.54
CA PHE A 749 -28.45 31.30 18.64
C PHE A 749 -28.05 32.71 18.16
N MET A 750 -27.42 32.81 17.00
CA MET A 750 -26.95 34.07 16.41
C MET A 750 -28.00 34.79 15.56
N ALA A 751 -29.03 34.09 15.09
CA ALA A 751 -30.04 34.63 14.19
C ALA A 751 -30.86 35.75 14.85
N THR A 752 -30.69 36.97 14.35
CA THR A 752 -31.56 38.10 14.66
C THR A 752 -32.81 38.10 13.80
N GLY A 753 -33.98 38.07 14.41
CA GLY A 753 -35.27 38.27 13.76
C GLY A 753 -36.44 37.67 14.56
N PRO A 754 -37.70 38.00 14.23
CA PRO A 754 -38.87 37.40 14.85
C PRO A 754 -38.82 35.87 14.78
N LYS A 755 -39.35 35.20 15.81
CA LYS A 755 -39.54 33.73 15.81
C LYS A 755 -40.60 33.31 14.80
N ASP A 756 -41.53 34.21 14.49
CA ASP A 756 -42.62 34.00 13.56
C ASP A 756 -42.14 34.18 12.09
N PRO A 757 -42.32 33.17 11.21
CA PRO A 757 -41.88 33.23 9.81
C PRO A 757 -42.52 34.36 9.01
N ASP A 758 -43.77 34.72 9.34
CA ASP A 758 -44.56 35.72 8.60
C ASP A 758 -44.16 37.17 8.89
N LEU A 759 -43.45 37.41 10.00
CA LEU A 759 -42.96 38.74 10.38
C LEU A 759 -41.52 39.01 9.92
N MET A 760 -40.90 38.08 9.19
CA MET A 760 -39.52 38.20 8.72
C MET A 760 -39.39 39.00 7.42
N THR A 761 -38.41 39.91 7.35
CA THR A 761 -38.02 40.58 6.09
C THR A 761 -37.34 39.59 5.13
N ASP A 762 -37.47 39.79 3.81
CA ASP A 762 -36.85 38.94 2.77
C ASP A 762 -35.34 38.77 2.95
N GLN A 763 -34.64 39.83 3.37
CA GLN A 763 -33.21 39.79 3.65
C GLN A 763 -32.86 38.88 4.85
N GLN A 764 -33.72 38.84 5.88
CA GLN A 764 -33.53 37.97 7.05
C GLN A 764 -33.83 36.51 6.70
N ARG A 765 -34.83 36.26 5.85
CA ARG A 765 -35.09 34.91 5.31
C ARG A 765 -33.91 34.43 4.47
N GLN A 766 -33.37 35.27 3.60
CA GLN A 766 -32.20 34.95 2.79
C GLN A 766 -30.97 34.66 3.66
N GLN A 767 -30.71 35.43 4.72
CA GLN A 767 -29.61 35.18 5.65
C GLN A 767 -29.77 33.85 6.41
N ARG A 768 -30.98 33.52 6.88
CA ARG A 768 -31.25 32.23 7.54
C ARG A 768 -31.12 31.06 6.57
N ALA A 769 -31.63 31.21 5.35
CA ALA A 769 -31.53 30.19 4.31
C ALA A 769 -30.07 29.96 3.90
N MET A 770 -29.32 31.03 3.65
CA MET A 770 -27.89 30.98 3.32
C MET A 770 -27.06 30.38 4.46
N GLY A 771 -27.37 30.72 5.72
CA GLY A 771 -26.74 30.09 6.89
C GLY A 771 -27.01 28.59 6.95
N THR A 772 -28.28 28.18 6.82
CA THR A 772 -28.67 26.77 6.86
C THR A 772 -27.99 25.98 5.72
N MET A 773 -27.97 26.54 4.50
CA MET A 773 -27.26 25.95 3.36
C MET A 773 -25.76 25.82 3.64
N MET A 774 -25.14 26.87 4.18
CA MET A 774 -23.73 26.88 4.52
C MET A 774 -23.39 25.80 5.56
N THR A 775 -24.26 25.56 6.54
CA THR A 775 -24.08 24.48 7.53
C THR A 775 -24.10 23.10 6.87
N VAL A 776 -25.02 22.86 5.93
CA VAL A 776 -25.07 21.58 5.20
C VAL A 776 -23.81 21.42 4.33
N VAL A 777 -23.41 22.46 3.60
CA VAL A 777 -22.20 22.43 2.77
C VAL A 777 -20.95 22.16 3.61
N PHE A 778 -20.79 22.83 4.76
CA PHE A 778 -19.66 22.56 5.65
C PHE A 778 -19.71 21.14 6.22
N ALA A 779 -20.88 20.65 6.65
CA ALA A 779 -20.99 19.27 7.16
C ALA A 779 -20.57 18.23 6.10
N VAL A 780 -20.96 18.43 4.84
CA VAL A 780 -20.54 17.58 3.71
C VAL A 780 -19.05 17.74 3.42
N MET A 781 -18.50 18.96 3.46
CA MET A 781 -17.07 19.21 3.23
C MET A 781 -16.19 18.56 4.31
N PHE A 782 -16.57 18.70 5.58
CA PHE A 782 -15.86 18.10 6.72
C PHE A 782 -16.01 16.58 6.80
N TYR A 783 -16.87 15.98 5.96
CA TYR A 783 -17.05 14.54 5.89
C TYR A 783 -15.76 13.80 5.53
N ASN A 784 -14.93 14.36 4.65
CA ASN A 784 -13.68 13.74 4.21
C ASN A 784 -12.44 14.29 4.96
N PHE A 785 -12.64 15.10 6.00
CA PHE A 785 -11.55 15.74 6.74
C PHE A 785 -11.11 14.88 7.93
N PRO A 786 -9.85 15.03 8.38
CA PRO A 786 -9.35 14.30 9.54
C PRO A 786 -10.25 14.46 10.77
N SER A 787 -10.48 13.36 11.48
CA SER A 787 -11.27 13.34 12.71
C SER A 787 -10.67 14.30 13.76
N GLY A 788 -9.34 14.43 13.85
CA GLY A 788 -8.67 15.41 14.70
C GLY A 788 -9.03 16.86 14.37
N LEU A 789 -9.22 17.19 13.09
CA LEU A 789 -9.66 18.52 12.66
C LEU A 789 -11.13 18.75 13.01
N ASN A 790 -11.96 17.71 12.84
CA ASN A 790 -13.37 17.74 13.22
C ASN A 790 -13.53 17.92 14.75
N ILE A 791 -12.72 17.24 15.56
CA ILE A 791 -12.70 17.39 17.04
C ILE A 791 -12.30 18.82 17.42
N TYR A 792 -11.24 19.35 16.81
CA TYR A 792 -10.80 20.73 17.02
C TYR A 792 -11.94 21.73 16.75
N TRP A 793 -12.59 21.58 15.59
CA TRP A 793 -13.62 22.51 15.15
C TRP A 793 -14.88 22.41 16.01
N LEU A 794 -15.33 21.18 16.31
CA LEU A 794 -16.45 20.91 17.21
C LEU A 794 -16.22 21.52 18.60
N SER A 795 -15.05 21.27 19.18
CA SER A 795 -14.65 21.82 20.49
C SER A 795 -14.63 23.35 20.46
N SER A 796 -14.07 23.93 19.40
CA SER A 796 -13.99 25.38 19.22
C SER A 796 -15.38 26.01 19.14
N MET A 797 -16.32 25.39 18.42
CA MET A 797 -17.69 25.90 18.30
C MET A 797 -18.48 25.78 19.61
N LEU A 798 -18.36 24.66 20.32
CA LEU A 798 -19.00 24.48 21.63
C LEU A 798 -18.54 25.54 22.64
N LEU A 799 -17.22 25.78 22.72
CA LEU A 799 -16.65 26.85 23.54
C LEU A 799 -17.11 28.24 23.09
N GLY A 800 -17.22 28.46 21.78
CA GLY A 800 -17.74 29.70 21.21
C GLY A 800 -19.19 29.99 21.61
N ILE A 801 -20.07 28.98 21.56
CA ILE A 801 -21.46 29.09 22.02
C ILE A 801 -21.50 29.42 23.52
N LEU A 802 -20.69 28.73 24.33
CA LEU A 802 -20.60 28.97 25.77
C LEU A 802 -20.13 30.41 26.09
N GLN A 803 -19.11 30.88 25.38
CA GLN A 803 -18.61 32.26 25.49
C GLN A 803 -19.69 33.28 25.09
N GLN A 804 -20.35 33.07 23.95
CA GLN A 804 -21.43 33.94 23.45
C GLN A 804 -22.57 34.02 24.47
N TRP A 805 -22.99 32.86 25.02
CA TRP A 805 -24.03 32.79 26.02
C TRP A 805 -23.67 33.57 27.29
N TYR A 806 -22.44 33.39 27.79
CA TYR A 806 -21.94 34.09 28.97
C TYR A 806 -21.90 35.62 28.78
N ILE A 807 -21.34 36.10 27.66
CA ILE A 807 -21.23 37.54 27.37
C ILE A 807 -22.61 38.16 27.17
N THR A 808 -23.49 37.50 26.40
CA THR A 808 -24.85 38.00 26.13
C THR A 808 -25.66 38.13 27.42
N LYS A 809 -25.51 37.17 28.34
CA LYS A 809 -26.15 37.21 29.67
C LYS A 809 -25.63 38.38 30.51
N LYS A 810 -24.32 38.67 30.45
CA LYS A 810 -23.72 39.81 31.15
C LYS A 810 -24.20 41.16 30.59
N LEU A 811 -24.24 41.30 29.27
CA LEU A 811 -24.70 42.53 28.60
C LEU A 811 -26.19 42.83 28.85
N LYS A 812 -27.05 41.80 28.99
CA LYS A 812 -28.46 41.98 29.36
C LYS A 812 -28.67 42.47 30.80
N LYS A 813 -27.71 42.23 31.70
CA LYS A 813 -27.77 42.68 33.10
C LYS A 813 -27.25 44.09 33.32
N GLU A 814 -26.45 44.63 32.40
CA GLU A 814 -25.98 46.02 32.45
C GLU A 814 -27.01 46.92 31.72
N PRO A 815 -27.74 47.82 32.44
CA PRO A 815 -28.68 48.72 31.80
C PRO A 815 -27.92 49.64 30.85
N THR A 816 -28.35 49.67 29.59
CA THR A 816 -27.65 50.33 28.50
C THR A 816 -27.68 51.85 28.70
N THR A 817 -26.64 52.43 29.31
CA THR A 817 -26.35 53.85 29.14
C THR A 817 -25.96 54.04 27.68
N ALA A 818 -26.81 54.73 26.92
CA ALA A 818 -26.55 55.07 25.53
C ALA A 818 -25.13 55.66 25.38
N PRO A 819 -24.32 55.21 24.41
CA PRO A 819 -23.01 55.80 24.17
C PRO A 819 -23.21 57.29 23.86
N LYS A 820 -22.52 58.18 24.60
CA LYS A 820 -22.49 59.60 24.25
C LYS A 820 -22.00 59.74 22.80
N PRO A 821 -22.67 60.57 21.97
CA PRO A 821 -22.22 60.81 20.60
C PRO A 821 -20.76 61.27 20.61
N ALA A 822 -19.94 60.77 19.68
CA ALA A 822 -18.59 61.26 19.51
C ALA A 822 -18.62 62.78 19.27
N PRO A 823 -17.74 63.56 19.91
CA PRO A 823 -17.74 65.01 19.75
C PRO A 823 -17.51 65.34 18.28
N LYS A 824 -18.42 66.10 17.68
CA LYS A 824 -18.24 66.68 16.33
C LYS A 824 -16.94 67.48 16.35
N LYS A 825 -15.89 66.97 15.69
CA LYS A 825 -14.72 67.79 15.34
C LYS A 825 -15.24 68.92 14.43
N GLY A 826 -15.35 70.11 15.00
CA GLY A 826 -15.66 71.32 14.25
C GLY A 826 -14.64 71.49 13.13
N ARG A 827 -15.13 71.63 11.89
CA ARG A 827 -14.35 72.27 10.83
C ARG A 827 -14.13 73.71 11.27
N SER A 828 -12.93 74.03 11.76
CA SER A 828 -12.44 75.40 11.69
C SER A 828 -12.21 75.73 10.22
N ARG A 829 -12.87 76.80 9.76
CA ARG A 829 -12.60 77.45 8.48
C ARG A 829 -11.18 77.97 8.41
#